data_AF-A0AA39MUK8-F1
#
_entry.id   AF-A0AA39MUK8-F1
#
_cell.length_a   1.000
_cell.length_b   1.000
_cell.length_c   1.000
_cell.angle_alpha   90.00
_cell.angle_beta   90.00
_cell.angle_gamma   90.00
#
_symmetry.space_group_name_H-M   'P 1'
#
loop_
_entity.id
_entity.type
_entity.pdbx_description
1 polymer ?
#
loop_
_entity_poly.entity_id
_entity_poly.type
_entity_poly.pdbx_seq_one_letter_code
_entity_poly.pdbx_strand_id
1 'polypeptide(L)'
;MTSPTSPPPRKTSLFRRSRQLSSPDVESNGTDAATNGAQPSVKSDEPTSHGTGLPKALTDLLDQIKKGLPGPLDPTTITALLDAVHNTDSLDDRKLLLEHALVFLSRLPPGQFADNLQNKVISLLYNDLAHPPATYLGNDYKFRKADGSNNNVLAPDMGKAGTPYARSVQQTHPLPRRNMPDSGLVFDTLLKRDGFVKHPGGLSSLMFAFAALVIHTVFRTSHSDISINETSSYVDLAPLYGHNQAAQDKVRKRDGYGKLHKDVFAEDRLMLLPPAVCVILVLFSRNHNYIAQKLYEVNEHGTFVDPSTLSEENARKQDEELFQTARLVNCGWFGGVVFSDYFSCILGLVREGSSWSLNPFGEFRKDDHATFERGEGNVCSVEFNCLYRWHATTSAKDEKWVEKLMGNKFEGKPFDEVTMADFKAVAKKLSEMDQDLTHWTFGDMKRQTDGSFKDEDLAKVLQDATDEPAAAFRARGTPPSMRLHEILGIEQNRSWGVCSLNEFRKFLGLKTYATFLEWNSDPEIAKTAEKLYGNINNLELYVGLQAEEAKPLVDGAGLCPGYTISRAILSDAIALTRGDRFFTRDFTPANLTSWGFTDCQRDPNAFGFGSTLGKLFLRTLPHEFGENGNSVYAFFPLMTPESMKVHLTKMGVVDRYDLTRPVKKAPGVVAFANAGGSPKYVNRAAKILDGKGKGFYIAQDDEKRREVVVRALTEAIGAEDKIAQYFYTQTVSLMSEQSLRLVGSDTRVVDVVRDVFKPLTVGWVATEVAGIQLTKGSQHGAYTPAELYDILGDIYEYVFLNVEDSKLVNFQQKVQKDVKQLLSHLKSADKFSIVNLVESAFSSNKSQKKDEKLIKRLAELGIQKDEVNNTVLAILVGASAELSLAMANMLNICLDNVKSATSEARVREVMRLEPTFHGLVSTADNSAPTTEGQVQEEIFSVSKCIGEPLTVKILSETLRAVLSHTGVCRGPGECGKLNRFKIDDKHIRYGYLDSDLQVSPWPTSLVVRFDGPAKQ
;
A
#
# COMPACT_ATOMS: atom_id res chain seq x y z
N MET A 1 8.28 10.43 65.07
CA MET A 1 7.41 9.76 66.07
C MET A 1 6.39 8.92 65.31
N THR A 2 6.19 7.66 65.74
CA THR A 2 5.01 6.78 65.54
C THR A 2 4.28 6.74 64.18
N SER A 3 4.53 5.65 63.44
CA SER A 3 3.64 4.98 62.47
C SER A 3 2.54 4.14 63.20
N PRO A 4 1.78 3.15 62.61
CA PRO A 4 1.58 2.74 61.20
C PRO A 4 0.14 2.24 60.79
N THR A 5 0.04 1.64 59.58
CA THR A 5 -0.71 0.40 59.16
C THR A 5 -2.14 0.37 58.57
N SER A 6 -2.24 -0.29 57.41
CA SER A 6 -3.40 -0.88 56.67
C SER A 6 -3.54 -2.41 56.98
N PRO A 7 -4.22 -3.33 56.22
CA PRO A 7 -5.36 -3.32 55.28
C PRO A 7 -6.45 -4.43 55.60
N PRO A 8 -6.81 -5.42 54.71
CA PRO A 8 -7.96 -5.53 53.75
C PRO A 8 -9.09 -6.51 54.21
N PRO A 9 -10.04 -7.03 53.36
CA PRO A 9 -9.80 -8.27 52.56
C PRO A 9 -10.61 -8.48 51.24
N ARG A 10 -10.33 -9.59 50.52
CA ARG A 10 -11.14 -10.19 49.40
C ARG A 10 -11.83 -11.48 49.89
N LYS A 11 -13.03 -11.85 49.34
CA LYS A 11 -13.33 -13.18 48.68
C LYS A 11 -14.83 -13.57 48.56
N THR A 12 -15.19 -14.15 47.40
CA THR A 12 -16.09 -15.32 47.11
C THR A 12 -17.62 -15.36 47.38
N SER A 13 -18.37 -15.44 46.26
CA SER A 13 -19.22 -16.58 45.81
C SER A 13 -20.73 -16.73 46.16
N LEU A 14 -21.40 -17.49 45.27
CA LEU A 14 -22.65 -18.30 45.39
C LEU A 14 -24.05 -17.67 45.12
N PHE A 15 -24.56 -17.97 43.91
CA PHE A 15 -25.86 -18.62 43.60
C PHE A 15 -27.16 -18.35 44.40
N ARG A 16 -28.24 -18.20 43.59
CA ARG A 16 -29.58 -18.87 43.64
C ARG A 16 -30.86 -18.10 44.07
N ARG A 17 -31.77 -17.98 43.07
CA ARG A 17 -33.21 -18.34 43.06
C ARG A 17 -34.29 -17.48 43.77
N SER A 18 -35.06 -16.77 42.92
CA SER A 18 -36.51 -16.92 42.65
C SER A 18 -37.59 -16.78 43.75
N ARG A 19 -38.53 -15.84 43.51
CA ARG A 19 -40.02 -15.96 43.43
C ARG A 19 -40.57 -14.57 43.02
N GLN A 20 -41.37 -14.35 41.98
CA GLN A 20 -42.69 -14.86 41.55
C GLN A 20 -43.88 -14.23 42.31
N LEU A 21 -44.99 -13.98 41.57
CA LEU A 21 -46.29 -13.35 41.92
C LEU A 21 -46.34 -11.82 41.68
N SER A 22 -47.41 -11.19 41.17
CA SER A 22 -48.63 -11.68 40.47
C SER A 22 -49.47 -10.49 39.95
N SER A 23 -50.09 -10.58 38.76
CA SER A 23 -51.18 -9.69 38.30
C SER A 23 -52.56 -10.21 38.75
N PRO A 24 -53.59 -9.35 38.89
CA PRO A 24 -54.73 -9.27 37.92
C PRO A 24 -55.36 -7.83 37.85
N ASP A 25 -56.44 -7.46 37.13
CA ASP A 25 -57.13 -7.83 35.86
C ASP A 25 -58.19 -6.71 35.55
N VAL A 26 -59.13 -6.95 34.60
CA VAL A 26 -60.38 -6.19 34.22
C VAL A 26 -60.19 -5.26 32.99
N GLU A 27 -60.64 -5.58 31.75
CA GLU A 27 -62.01 -5.77 31.17
C GLU A 27 -62.83 -4.47 31.01
N SER A 28 -63.58 -4.17 29.93
CA SER A 28 -64.03 -4.94 28.74
C SER A 28 -64.47 -4.03 27.54
N ASN A 29 -64.58 -4.59 26.33
CA ASN A 29 -65.47 -4.31 25.15
C ASN A 29 -65.78 -2.84 24.73
N GLY A 30 -65.79 -2.37 23.47
CA GLY A 30 -65.71 -2.90 22.08
C GLY A 30 -66.16 -1.76 21.10
N THR A 31 -66.30 -1.84 19.76
CA THR A 31 -66.04 -2.86 18.71
C THR A 31 -65.78 -2.18 17.33
N ASP A 32 -65.41 -2.97 16.31
CA ASP A 32 -65.50 -2.80 14.84
C ASP A 32 -64.70 -1.76 14.01
N ALA A 33 -64.14 -2.33 12.91
CA ALA A 33 -63.75 -1.74 11.61
C ALA A 33 -62.33 -1.13 11.39
N ALA A 34 -61.37 -2.04 11.13
CA ALA A 34 -60.38 -2.01 10.04
C ALA A 34 -59.39 -0.83 9.88
N THR A 35 -58.14 -1.05 10.33
CA THR A 35 -56.91 -0.56 9.65
C THR A 35 -55.79 -1.60 9.72
N ASN A 36 -55.05 -1.80 8.62
CA ASN A 36 -53.87 -2.66 8.59
C ASN A 36 -52.62 -1.90 9.04
N GLY A 37 -51.89 -2.42 10.03
CA GLY A 37 -50.58 -1.91 10.43
C GLY A 37 -50.07 -2.61 11.69
N ALA A 38 -49.06 -3.48 11.54
CA ALA A 38 -48.42 -4.16 12.66
C ALA A 38 -46.89 -4.01 12.59
N GLN A 39 -46.34 -3.26 13.55
CA GLN A 39 -44.92 -3.32 13.89
C GLN A 39 -44.62 -4.63 14.65
N PRO A 40 -43.42 -5.23 14.51
CA PRO A 40 -42.84 -6.05 15.55
C PRO A 40 -42.19 -5.15 16.62
N SER A 41 -42.40 -5.47 17.89
CA SER A 41 -41.82 -4.72 19.02
C SER A 41 -40.36 -5.10 19.29
N VAL A 42 -39.57 -4.10 19.66
CA VAL A 42 -38.16 -4.26 20.07
C VAL A 42 -38.11 -4.93 21.45
N LYS A 43 -37.28 -5.97 21.59
CA LYS A 43 -36.74 -6.41 22.88
C LYS A 43 -35.29 -5.95 23.01
N SER A 44 -34.90 -5.65 24.24
CA SER A 44 -33.58 -5.16 24.62
C SER A 44 -32.52 -6.26 24.62
N ASP A 45 -31.43 -6.07 23.87
CA ASP A 45 -30.21 -6.86 23.98
C ASP A 45 -29.16 -6.13 24.84
N GLU A 46 -28.48 -6.89 25.69
CA GLU A 46 -27.30 -6.48 26.47
C GLU A 46 -25.99 -6.86 25.71
N PRO A 47 -24.80 -6.37 26.09
CA PRO A 47 -23.72 -6.09 25.15
C PRO A 47 -23.08 -7.33 24.52
N THR A 48 -22.91 -7.28 23.19
CA THR A 48 -22.29 -8.34 22.39
C THR A 48 -20.76 -8.37 22.52
N SER A 49 -20.25 -9.46 23.10
CA SER A 49 -18.90 -9.94 22.80
C SER A 49 -18.84 -10.43 21.35
N HIS A 50 -17.73 -10.21 20.64
CA HIS A 50 -17.50 -10.80 19.31
C HIS A 50 -17.68 -12.33 19.35
N GLY A 51 -18.77 -12.81 18.74
CA GLY A 51 -19.13 -14.22 18.71
C GLY A 51 -18.90 -14.81 17.32
N THR A 52 -17.98 -15.77 17.23
CA THR A 52 -17.89 -16.72 16.12
C THR A 52 -19.11 -17.64 16.17
N GLY A 53 -20.19 -17.23 15.54
CA GLY A 53 -21.40 -18.05 15.36
C GLY A 53 -21.24 -18.96 14.16
N LEU A 54 -21.68 -20.21 14.27
CA LEU A 54 -21.89 -21.03 13.08
C LEU A 54 -22.95 -20.37 12.20
N PRO A 55 -22.81 -20.42 10.85
CA PRO A 55 -23.88 -20.05 9.94
C PRO A 55 -25.18 -20.74 10.35
N LYS A 56 -26.26 -20.00 10.57
CA LYS A 56 -27.55 -20.52 11.07
C LYS A 56 -28.07 -21.68 10.21
N ALA A 57 -27.85 -21.64 8.90
CA ALA A 57 -28.20 -22.75 8.00
C ALA A 57 -27.41 -24.03 8.34
N LEU A 58 -26.10 -23.91 8.58
CA LEU A 58 -25.22 -24.99 9.00
C LEU A 58 -25.55 -25.44 10.44
N THR A 59 -25.74 -24.52 11.38
CA THR A 59 -26.15 -24.81 12.76
C THR A 59 -27.42 -25.63 12.79
N ASP A 60 -28.46 -25.20 12.07
CA ASP A 60 -29.72 -25.90 11.98
C ASP A 60 -29.59 -27.24 11.23
N LEU A 61 -28.72 -27.34 10.22
CA LEU A 61 -28.42 -28.59 9.51
C LEU A 61 -27.78 -29.62 10.46
N LEU A 62 -26.75 -29.20 11.21
CA LEU A 62 -26.09 -30.00 12.24
C LEU A 62 -27.07 -30.40 13.35
N ASP A 63 -27.95 -29.49 13.76
CA ASP A 63 -28.99 -29.76 14.77
C ASP A 63 -30.10 -30.68 14.26
N GLN A 64 -30.49 -30.59 12.98
CA GLN A 64 -31.44 -31.51 12.36
C GLN A 64 -30.81 -32.91 12.22
N ILE A 65 -29.55 -33.01 11.78
CA ILE A 65 -28.79 -34.27 11.76
C ILE A 65 -28.77 -34.89 13.18
N LYS A 66 -28.36 -34.14 14.21
CA LYS A 66 -28.37 -34.60 15.62
C LYS A 66 -29.74 -35.07 16.10
N LYS A 67 -30.83 -34.40 15.70
CA LYS A 67 -32.22 -34.73 16.11
C LYS A 67 -32.82 -35.91 15.33
N GLY A 68 -32.27 -36.28 14.18
CA GLY A 68 -32.80 -37.32 13.29
C GLY A 68 -32.08 -38.67 13.33
N LEU A 69 -31.05 -38.84 14.15
CA LEU A 69 -30.18 -40.04 14.16
C LEU A 69 -30.66 -41.14 15.13
N PRO A 70 -30.98 -42.36 14.64
CA PRO A 70 -31.24 -43.52 15.48
C PRO A 70 -29.95 -44.32 15.73
N GLY A 71 -29.07 -43.83 16.62
CA GLY A 71 -27.88 -44.56 17.05
C GLY A 71 -26.69 -43.68 17.43
N PRO A 72 -25.59 -44.27 17.96
CA PRO A 72 -24.36 -43.54 18.23
C PRO A 72 -23.69 -43.11 16.91
N LEU A 73 -23.28 -41.85 16.84
CA LEU A 73 -22.46 -41.33 15.74
C LEU A 73 -21.10 -42.02 15.67
N ASP A 74 -20.61 -42.27 14.46
CA ASP A 74 -19.24 -42.72 14.25
C ASP A 74 -18.22 -41.59 14.56
N PRO A 75 -16.98 -41.93 14.98
CA PRO A 75 -15.98 -40.92 15.35
C PRO A 75 -15.59 -39.96 14.22
N THR A 76 -15.68 -40.40 12.96
CA THR A 76 -15.38 -39.56 11.78
C THR A 76 -16.44 -38.48 11.60
N THR A 77 -17.73 -38.82 11.63
CA THR A 77 -18.82 -37.83 11.64
C THR A 77 -18.68 -36.87 12.83
N ILE A 78 -18.39 -37.36 14.05
CA ILE A 78 -18.18 -36.46 15.21
C ILE A 78 -17.04 -35.47 14.96
N THR A 79 -15.94 -35.92 14.36
CA THR A 79 -14.78 -35.07 14.04
C THR A 79 -15.14 -34.00 13.00
N ALA A 80 -15.95 -34.36 11.99
CA ALA A 80 -16.49 -33.43 11.00
C ALA A 80 -17.43 -32.39 11.61
N LEU A 81 -18.34 -32.81 12.50
CA LEU A 81 -19.25 -31.92 13.22
C LEU A 81 -18.51 -30.96 14.16
N LEU A 82 -17.41 -31.40 14.79
CA LEU A 82 -16.56 -30.55 15.63
C LEU A 82 -15.80 -29.51 14.80
N ASP A 83 -15.30 -29.90 13.62
CA ASP A 83 -14.65 -28.98 12.71
C ASP A 83 -15.59 -27.88 12.22
N ALA A 84 -16.81 -28.26 11.82
CA ALA A 84 -17.87 -27.33 11.42
C ALA A 84 -18.24 -26.28 12.51
N VAL A 85 -17.98 -26.61 13.78
CA VAL A 85 -18.20 -25.72 14.92
C VAL A 85 -16.99 -24.82 15.19
N HIS A 86 -15.78 -25.27 14.90
CA HIS A 86 -14.54 -24.55 15.21
C HIS A 86 -13.97 -23.72 14.05
N ASN A 87 -14.23 -24.10 12.79
CA ASN A 87 -13.60 -23.57 11.59
C ASN A 87 -14.64 -23.04 10.59
N THR A 88 -15.48 -22.10 11.02
CA THR A 88 -16.70 -21.64 10.31
C THR A 88 -16.45 -21.10 8.89
N ASP A 89 -15.32 -20.44 8.67
CA ASP A 89 -14.92 -19.86 7.37
C ASP A 89 -13.86 -20.71 6.64
N SER A 90 -13.48 -21.87 7.19
CA SER A 90 -12.35 -22.68 6.72
C SER A 90 -12.52 -24.18 7.04
N LEU A 91 -13.65 -24.75 6.62
CA LEU A 91 -13.99 -26.17 6.84
C LEU A 91 -12.92 -27.11 6.27
N ASP A 92 -12.54 -28.12 7.04
CA ASP A 92 -11.60 -29.19 6.63
C ASP A 92 -12.35 -30.29 5.86
N ASP A 93 -12.33 -30.18 4.53
CA ASP A 93 -12.98 -31.10 3.59
C ASP A 93 -12.57 -32.58 3.80
N ARG A 94 -11.37 -32.83 4.31
CA ARG A 94 -10.85 -34.17 4.63
C ARG A 94 -11.63 -34.89 5.72
N LYS A 95 -12.48 -34.18 6.46
CA LYS A 95 -13.40 -34.74 7.46
C LYS A 95 -14.74 -35.16 6.85
N LEU A 96 -14.95 -34.98 5.54
CA LEU A 96 -16.06 -35.55 4.77
C LEU A 96 -17.46 -35.12 5.24
N LEU A 97 -17.59 -33.89 5.77
CA LEU A 97 -18.85 -33.40 6.35
C LEU A 97 -20.00 -33.42 5.34
N LEU A 98 -19.73 -33.04 4.09
CA LEU A 98 -20.72 -33.02 3.01
C LEU A 98 -21.18 -34.44 2.67
N GLU A 99 -20.24 -35.38 2.54
CA GLU A 99 -20.50 -36.79 2.26
C GLU A 99 -21.30 -37.44 3.39
N HIS A 100 -20.95 -37.17 4.65
CA HIS A 100 -21.71 -37.61 5.82
C HIS A 100 -23.15 -37.07 5.78
N ALA A 101 -23.35 -35.79 5.44
CA ALA A 101 -24.68 -35.19 5.30
C ALA A 101 -25.49 -35.78 4.12
N LEU A 102 -24.87 -36.00 2.96
CA LEU A 102 -25.50 -36.58 1.77
C LEU A 102 -25.85 -38.07 1.98
N VAL A 103 -24.96 -38.84 2.59
CA VAL A 103 -25.22 -40.25 2.95
C VAL A 103 -26.34 -40.34 3.98
N PHE A 104 -26.39 -39.45 4.97
CA PHE A 104 -27.52 -39.36 5.89
C PHE A 104 -28.83 -39.03 5.16
N LEU A 105 -28.85 -37.97 4.32
CA LEU A 105 -30.02 -37.55 3.56
C LEU A 105 -30.57 -38.67 2.67
N SER A 106 -29.69 -39.39 1.96
CA SER A 106 -30.04 -40.51 1.07
C SER A 106 -30.69 -41.71 1.76
N ARG A 107 -30.59 -41.80 3.08
CA ARG A 107 -31.15 -42.89 3.92
C ARG A 107 -32.43 -42.50 4.65
N LEU A 108 -32.87 -41.25 4.55
CA LEU A 108 -34.13 -40.81 5.17
C LEU A 108 -35.35 -41.28 4.37
N PRO A 109 -36.44 -41.69 5.03
CA PRO A 109 -37.70 -41.93 4.34
C PRO A 109 -38.30 -40.60 3.84
N PRO A 110 -39.07 -40.60 2.73
CA PRO A 110 -39.72 -39.40 2.20
C PRO A 110 -40.63 -38.72 3.24
N GLY A 111 -40.58 -37.39 3.31
CA GLY A 111 -41.44 -36.59 4.18
C GLY A 111 -40.78 -35.27 4.61
N GLN A 112 -41.57 -34.43 5.29
CA GLN A 112 -41.25 -33.02 5.57
C GLN A 112 -39.86 -32.78 6.21
N PHE A 113 -39.36 -33.69 7.04
CA PHE A 113 -38.01 -33.59 7.60
C PHE A 113 -36.91 -33.78 6.54
N ALA A 114 -37.04 -34.80 5.68
CA ALA A 114 -36.12 -35.05 4.59
C ALA A 114 -36.17 -33.91 3.56
N ASP A 115 -37.38 -33.42 3.22
CA ASP A 115 -37.57 -32.30 2.28
C ASP A 115 -36.91 -31.01 2.80
N ASN A 116 -37.10 -30.68 4.08
CA ASN A 116 -36.48 -29.51 4.72
C ASN A 116 -34.94 -29.63 4.76
N LEU A 117 -34.43 -30.83 5.05
CA LEU A 117 -32.99 -31.10 5.10
C LEU A 117 -32.36 -30.98 3.70
N GLN A 118 -33.01 -31.58 2.70
CA GLN A 118 -32.62 -31.50 1.29
C GLN A 118 -32.60 -30.04 0.81
N ASN A 119 -33.65 -29.28 1.09
CA ASN A 119 -33.72 -27.86 0.70
C ASN A 119 -32.61 -27.03 1.34
N LYS A 120 -32.19 -27.34 2.58
CA LYS A 120 -31.05 -26.69 3.23
C LYS A 120 -29.71 -27.05 2.61
N VAL A 121 -29.47 -28.33 2.30
CA VAL A 121 -28.26 -28.78 1.61
C VAL A 121 -28.18 -28.16 0.21
N ILE A 122 -29.28 -28.14 -0.55
CA ILE A 122 -29.36 -27.46 -1.85
C ILE A 122 -29.08 -25.96 -1.71
N SER A 123 -29.66 -25.28 -0.72
CA SER A 123 -29.45 -23.84 -0.52
C SER A 123 -27.99 -23.51 -0.19
N LEU A 124 -27.34 -24.33 0.66
CA LEU A 124 -25.93 -24.17 1.01
C LEU A 124 -25.03 -24.36 -0.22
N LEU A 125 -25.20 -25.46 -0.96
CA LEU A 125 -24.43 -25.75 -2.17
C LEU A 125 -24.69 -24.74 -3.31
N TYR A 126 -25.88 -24.15 -3.38
CA TYR A 126 -26.20 -23.08 -4.31
C TYR A 126 -25.51 -21.76 -3.92
N ASN A 127 -25.51 -21.42 -2.63
CA ASN A 127 -24.87 -20.22 -2.10
C ASN A 127 -23.33 -20.28 -2.08
N ASP A 128 -22.72 -21.44 -2.31
CA ASP A 128 -21.27 -21.58 -2.47
C ASP A 128 -20.75 -20.97 -3.78
N LEU A 129 -21.62 -20.78 -4.78
CA LEU A 129 -21.30 -20.16 -6.05
C LEU A 129 -21.95 -18.77 -6.19
N ALA A 130 -21.25 -17.84 -6.82
CA ALA A 130 -21.80 -16.52 -7.11
C ALA A 130 -22.86 -16.62 -8.22
N HIS A 131 -24.08 -16.18 -7.91
CA HIS A 131 -25.21 -16.16 -8.83
C HIS A 131 -25.81 -14.75 -8.91
N PRO A 132 -25.67 -14.02 -10.04
CA PRO A 132 -24.93 -14.37 -11.26
C PRO A 132 -23.39 -14.31 -11.08
N PRO A 133 -22.60 -14.73 -12.10
CA PRO A 133 -21.14 -14.72 -12.04
C PRO A 133 -20.55 -13.35 -11.68
N ALA A 134 -19.53 -13.38 -10.82
CA ALA A 134 -18.96 -12.19 -10.20
C ALA A 134 -18.15 -11.31 -11.18
N THR A 135 -17.45 -11.93 -12.14
CA THR A 135 -16.56 -11.32 -13.15
C THR A 135 -16.65 -12.10 -14.47
N TYR A 136 -16.12 -11.52 -15.55
CA TYR A 136 -16.08 -12.12 -16.89
C TYR A 136 -14.68 -11.94 -17.51
N LEU A 137 -14.32 -12.82 -18.45
CA LEU A 137 -13.04 -12.76 -19.16
C LEU A 137 -13.10 -11.85 -20.40
N GLY A 138 -11.96 -11.24 -20.73
CA GLY A 138 -11.77 -10.40 -21.93
C GLY A 138 -11.51 -8.93 -21.59
N ASN A 139 -10.93 -8.19 -22.56
CA ASN A 139 -10.47 -6.80 -22.34
C ASN A 139 -11.60 -5.82 -21.97
N ASP A 140 -12.86 -6.13 -22.32
CA ASP A 140 -14.02 -5.35 -21.95
C ASP A 140 -14.34 -5.39 -20.44
N TYR A 141 -13.85 -6.42 -19.75
CA TYR A 141 -14.05 -6.63 -18.31
C TYR A 141 -12.74 -6.53 -17.50
N LYS A 142 -11.59 -6.85 -18.10
CA LYS A 142 -10.25 -6.69 -17.49
C LYS A 142 -9.96 -5.25 -17.07
N PHE A 143 -10.45 -4.26 -17.81
CA PHE A 143 -10.06 -2.85 -17.65
C PHE A 143 -11.24 -1.91 -17.42
N ARG A 144 -11.00 -0.82 -16.66
CA ARG A 144 -11.95 0.29 -16.50
C ARG A 144 -12.18 0.97 -17.84
N LYS A 145 -13.43 1.07 -18.30
CA LYS A 145 -13.79 1.88 -19.48
C LYS A 145 -13.53 3.38 -19.22
N ALA A 146 -13.38 4.17 -20.28
CA ALA A 146 -13.08 5.60 -20.16
C ALA A 146 -14.26 6.43 -19.59
N ASP A 147 -15.49 5.93 -19.72
CA ASP A 147 -16.73 6.51 -19.20
C ASP A 147 -17.24 5.82 -17.92
N GLY A 148 -16.48 4.87 -17.36
CA GLY A 148 -16.89 4.07 -16.21
C GLY A 148 -17.96 3.01 -16.47
N SER A 149 -18.39 2.81 -17.73
CA SER A 149 -19.32 1.73 -18.10
C SER A 149 -18.73 0.34 -17.85
N ASN A 150 -19.62 -0.66 -17.79
CA ASN A 150 -19.29 -2.07 -17.52
C ASN A 150 -18.55 -2.29 -16.19
N ASN A 151 -18.74 -1.45 -15.17
CA ASN A 151 -18.26 -1.74 -13.81
C ASN A 151 -19.18 -2.79 -13.13
N ASN A 152 -20.49 -2.52 -13.08
CA ASN A 152 -21.48 -3.58 -12.89
C ASN A 152 -21.66 -4.33 -14.23
N VAL A 153 -21.50 -5.66 -14.21
CA VAL A 153 -21.60 -6.54 -15.40
C VAL A 153 -23.04 -6.81 -15.84
N LEU A 154 -24.00 -6.67 -14.93
CA LEU A 154 -25.44 -6.90 -15.15
C LEU A 154 -26.16 -5.62 -15.60
N ALA A 155 -25.63 -4.47 -15.17
CA ALA A 155 -26.12 -3.14 -15.51
C ALA A 155 -24.97 -2.28 -16.07
N PRO A 156 -24.55 -2.47 -17.34
CA PRO A 156 -23.39 -1.80 -17.93
C PRO A 156 -23.37 -0.27 -17.86
N ASP A 157 -24.52 0.38 -17.88
CA ASP A 157 -24.63 1.85 -17.79
C ASP A 157 -24.72 2.37 -16.34
N MET A 158 -24.73 1.49 -15.33
CA MET A 158 -24.76 1.91 -13.93
C MET A 158 -23.49 2.68 -13.56
N GLY A 159 -23.67 3.92 -13.11
CA GLY A 159 -22.56 4.80 -12.70
C GLY A 159 -21.73 5.35 -13.86
N LYS A 160 -22.17 5.17 -15.10
CA LYS A 160 -21.50 5.66 -16.31
C LYS A 160 -21.58 7.19 -16.42
N ALA A 161 -20.53 7.80 -16.94
CA ALA A 161 -20.49 9.21 -17.30
C ALA A 161 -21.59 9.58 -18.33
N GLY A 162 -22.15 10.78 -18.20
CA GLY A 162 -23.24 11.27 -19.04
C GLY A 162 -24.63 10.73 -18.67
N THR A 163 -24.79 10.13 -17.48
CA THR A 163 -26.09 9.62 -16.99
C THR A 163 -26.67 10.50 -15.87
N PRO A 164 -27.98 10.42 -15.59
CA PRO A 164 -28.61 11.20 -14.53
C PRO A 164 -28.09 10.86 -13.12
N TYR A 165 -28.02 11.85 -12.24
CA TYR A 165 -27.84 11.61 -10.81
C TYR A 165 -28.96 10.76 -10.23
N ALA A 166 -28.61 9.90 -9.28
CA ALA A 166 -29.59 9.19 -8.46
C ALA A 166 -30.26 10.14 -7.45
N ARG A 167 -31.30 9.62 -6.78
CA ARG A 167 -31.93 10.25 -5.62
C ARG A 167 -32.03 9.22 -4.51
N SER A 168 -31.45 9.53 -3.36
CA SER A 168 -31.51 8.65 -2.18
C SER A 168 -32.80 8.86 -1.38
N VAL A 169 -33.37 10.08 -1.39
CA VAL A 169 -34.51 10.46 -0.54
C VAL A 169 -35.58 11.17 -1.35
N GLN A 170 -36.81 10.65 -1.31
CA GLN A 170 -37.97 11.30 -1.92
C GLN A 170 -38.41 12.47 -1.04
N GLN A 171 -38.62 13.64 -1.65
CA GLN A 171 -39.19 14.79 -0.96
C GLN A 171 -40.69 14.55 -0.76
N THR A 172 -41.07 14.22 0.47
CA THR A 172 -42.46 14.02 0.93
C THR A 172 -43.00 15.23 1.66
N HIS A 173 -42.13 16.04 2.29
CA HIS A 173 -42.49 17.31 2.92
C HIS A 173 -42.69 18.42 1.87
N PRO A 174 -43.78 19.22 1.92
CA PRO A 174 -44.00 20.30 0.96
C PRO A 174 -42.99 21.45 1.12
N LEU A 175 -42.05 21.57 0.17
CA LEU A 175 -41.10 22.69 0.03
C LEU A 175 -41.37 23.48 -1.28
N PRO A 176 -42.50 24.19 -1.42
CA PRO A 176 -42.78 24.93 -2.65
C PRO A 176 -41.80 26.10 -2.82
N ARG A 177 -41.04 26.12 -3.92
CA ARG A 177 -39.96 27.11 -4.19
C ARG A 177 -40.36 28.57 -3.98
N ARG A 178 -41.63 28.93 -4.23
CA ARG A 178 -42.16 30.30 -4.04
C ARG A 178 -42.22 30.75 -2.56
N ASN A 179 -42.21 29.80 -1.63
CA ASN A 179 -42.26 30.05 -0.18
C ASN A 179 -40.89 29.91 0.48
N MET A 180 -39.84 29.58 -0.29
CA MET A 180 -38.48 29.46 0.22
C MET A 180 -37.85 30.86 0.35
N PRO A 181 -36.97 31.10 1.35
CA PRO A 181 -36.27 32.37 1.49
C PRO A 181 -35.33 32.63 0.30
N ASP A 182 -35.07 33.90 0.00
CA ASP A 182 -34.09 34.29 -1.01
C ASP A 182 -32.71 33.69 -0.72
N SER A 183 -32.09 33.07 -1.72
CA SER A 183 -30.82 32.34 -1.55
C SER A 183 -29.63 33.26 -1.29
N GLY A 184 -29.67 34.52 -1.76
CA GLY A 184 -28.68 35.54 -1.41
C GLY A 184 -28.80 35.96 0.05
N LEU A 185 -30.02 36.23 0.52
CA LEU A 185 -30.30 36.54 1.93
C LEU A 185 -29.91 35.38 2.86
N VAL A 186 -30.19 34.14 2.48
CA VAL A 186 -29.73 32.94 3.21
C VAL A 186 -28.20 32.93 3.32
N PHE A 187 -27.49 33.14 2.21
CA PHE A 187 -26.03 33.20 2.25
C PHE A 187 -25.54 34.31 3.20
N ASP A 188 -26.01 35.55 3.00
CA ASP A 188 -25.52 36.72 3.74
C ASP A 188 -25.83 36.68 5.24
N THR A 189 -26.80 35.86 5.69
CA THR A 189 -27.24 35.78 7.09
C THR A 189 -26.84 34.50 7.83
N LEU A 190 -26.71 33.36 7.12
CA LEU A 190 -26.42 32.04 7.70
C LEU A 190 -25.07 31.42 7.26
N LEU A 191 -24.55 31.73 6.07
CA LEU A 191 -23.40 31.02 5.48
C LEU A 191 -22.13 31.88 5.41
N LYS A 192 -22.27 33.18 5.12
CA LYS A 192 -21.17 34.13 4.92
C LYS A 192 -20.24 34.22 6.13
N ARG A 193 -18.93 34.08 5.90
CA ARG A 193 -17.86 34.12 6.89
C ARG A 193 -17.86 35.43 7.68
N ASP A 194 -18.07 35.35 8.99
CA ASP A 194 -17.94 36.47 9.93
C ASP A 194 -16.54 36.57 10.60
N GLY A 195 -15.68 35.59 10.34
CA GLY A 195 -14.28 35.58 10.77
C GLY A 195 -13.56 34.29 10.38
N PHE A 196 -12.23 34.31 10.33
CA PHE A 196 -11.46 33.08 10.12
C PHE A 196 -11.27 32.31 11.43
N VAL A 197 -11.63 31.03 11.44
CA VAL A 197 -11.46 30.12 12.58
C VAL A 197 -10.68 28.91 12.08
N LYS A 198 -9.47 28.68 12.62
CA LYS A 198 -8.65 27.50 12.29
C LYS A 198 -9.45 26.21 12.55
N HIS A 199 -9.26 25.20 11.69
CA HIS A 199 -9.86 23.88 11.87
C HIS A 199 -9.43 23.28 13.23
N PRO A 200 -10.36 22.86 14.11
CA PRO A 200 -10.04 22.45 15.48
C PRO A 200 -9.15 21.21 15.55
N GLY A 201 -9.22 20.33 14.54
CA GLY A 201 -8.39 19.14 14.44
C GLY A 201 -6.96 19.40 13.96
N GLY A 202 -6.61 20.61 13.53
CA GLY A 202 -5.28 20.96 13.03
C GLY A 202 -5.03 20.59 11.56
N LEU A 203 -6.09 20.30 10.79
CA LEU A 203 -6.03 19.98 9.36
C LEU A 203 -5.45 21.16 8.55
N SER A 204 -4.61 20.84 7.56
CA SER A 204 -4.02 21.80 6.63
C SER A 204 -4.97 22.13 5.47
N SER A 205 -4.67 23.15 4.66
CA SER A 205 -5.45 23.43 3.46
C SER A 205 -5.30 22.34 2.39
N LEU A 206 -4.16 21.62 2.39
CA LEU A 206 -3.92 20.48 1.51
C LEU A 206 -4.91 19.32 1.73
N MET A 207 -5.44 19.15 2.96
CA MET A 207 -6.55 18.22 3.23
C MET A 207 -7.75 18.48 2.32
N PHE A 208 -8.11 19.75 2.14
CA PHE A 208 -9.26 20.15 1.34
C PHE A 208 -8.93 20.29 -0.14
N ALA A 209 -7.65 20.50 -0.49
CA ALA A 209 -7.19 20.31 -1.86
C ALA A 209 -7.31 18.84 -2.32
N PHE A 210 -6.97 17.87 -1.44
CA PHE A 210 -7.19 16.45 -1.72
C PHE A 210 -8.69 16.10 -1.74
N ALA A 211 -9.49 16.66 -0.82
CA ALA A 211 -10.94 16.50 -0.83
C ALA A 211 -11.54 16.95 -2.18
N ALA A 212 -11.12 18.10 -2.71
CA ALA A 212 -11.56 18.58 -4.02
C ALA A 212 -11.27 17.57 -5.16
N LEU A 213 -10.12 16.87 -5.13
CA LEU A 213 -9.80 15.84 -6.11
C LEU A 213 -10.72 14.61 -6.00
N VAL A 214 -11.03 14.15 -4.78
CA VAL A 214 -12.02 13.07 -4.55
C VAL A 214 -13.40 13.48 -5.08
N ILE A 215 -13.84 14.70 -4.77
CA ILE A 215 -15.13 15.24 -5.19
C ILE A 215 -15.21 15.36 -6.71
N HIS A 216 -14.20 15.94 -7.36
CA HIS A 216 -14.17 16.10 -8.81
C HIS A 216 -14.04 14.77 -9.58
N THR A 217 -13.62 13.68 -8.92
CA THR A 217 -13.62 12.35 -9.53
C THR A 217 -15.03 11.86 -9.82
N VAL A 218 -15.95 12.06 -8.87
CA VAL A 218 -17.32 11.52 -8.93
C VAL A 218 -18.41 12.56 -9.23
N PHE A 219 -18.09 13.86 -9.23
CA PHE A 219 -19.03 14.95 -9.54
C PHE A 219 -18.56 15.89 -10.66
N ARG A 220 -19.29 15.86 -11.79
CA ARG A 220 -19.23 16.83 -12.88
C ARG A 220 -20.65 17.11 -13.39
N THR A 221 -21.39 17.97 -12.69
CA THR A 221 -22.76 18.32 -13.10
C THR A 221 -22.74 19.08 -14.44
N SER A 222 -23.59 18.69 -15.38
CA SER A 222 -23.65 19.37 -16.68
C SER A 222 -24.23 20.79 -16.58
N HIS A 223 -23.72 21.68 -17.42
CA HIS A 223 -24.15 23.08 -17.51
C HIS A 223 -25.36 23.27 -18.43
N SER A 224 -25.68 22.29 -19.28
CA SER A 224 -26.87 22.29 -20.16
C SER A 224 -28.05 21.58 -19.51
N ASP A 225 -27.83 20.44 -18.86
CA ASP A 225 -28.83 19.70 -18.10
C ASP A 225 -28.27 19.32 -16.71
N ILE A 226 -28.68 20.08 -15.69
CA ILE A 226 -28.22 19.88 -14.32
C ILE A 226 -28.60 18.52 -13.72
N SER A 227 -29.47 17.73 -14.35
CA SER A 227 -29.77 16.37 -13.89
C SER A 227 -28.64 15.37 -14.19
N ILE A 228 -27.74 15.69 -15.14
CA ILE A 228 -26.70 14.79 -15.65
C ILE A 228 -25.37 14.96 -14.90
N ASN A 229 -24.74 13.82 -14.57
CA ASN A 229 -23.35 13.73 -14.16
C ASN A 229 -22.48 13.40 -15.39
N GLU A 230 -21.66 14.33 -15.86
CA GLU A 230 -20.74 14.15 -16.99
C GLU A 230 -19.51 13.28 -16.63
N THR A 231 -19.30 12.94 -15.36
CA THR A 231 -18.25 11.99 -14.92
C THR A 231 -18.87 10.70 -14.37
N SER A 232 -18.07 9.65 -14.25
CA SER A 232 -18.50 8.38 -13.69
C SER A 232 -18.82 8.52 -12.19
N SER A 233 -19.61 7.58 -11.65
CA SER A 233 -19.90 7.48 -10.20
C SER A 233 -18.88 6.60 -9.46
N TYR A 234 -17.67 6.44 -10.01
CA TYR A 234 -16.62 5.56 -9.50
C TYR A 234 -15.36 6.31 -9.13
N VAL A 235 -14.59 5.78 -8.19
CA VAL A 235 -13.32 6.38 -7.74
C VAL A 235 -12.19 5.97 -8.70
N ASP A 236 -12.33 6.36 -9.97
CA ASP A 236 -11.56 5.88 -11.13
C ASP A 236 -10.47 6.86 -11.64
N LEU A 237 -10.24 7.93 -10.85
CA LEU A 237 -9.32 9.03 -11.13
C LEU A 237 -9.59 9.73 -12.49
N ALA A 238 -10.87 9.82 -12.89
CA ALA A 238 -11.34 10.61 -14.04
C ALA A 238 -10.72 12.02 -14.19
N PRO A 239 -10.33 12.77 -13.14
CA PRO A 239 -9.71 14.08 -13.33
C PRO A 239 -8.35 14.00 -14.04
N LEU A 240 -7.63 12.89 -13.87
CA LEU A 240 -6.40 12.60 -14.59
C LEU A 240 -6.70 12.05 -16.00
N TYR A 241 -7.56 11.03 -16.08
CA TYR A 241 -7.74 10.20 -17.27
C TYR A 241 -8.85 10.61 -18.23
N GLY A 242 -9.67 11.60 -17.86
CA GLY A 242 -10.89 11.96 -18.57
C GLY A 242 -12.08 11.07 -18.20
N HIS A 243 -13.27 11.56 -18.51
CA HIS A 243 -14.56 10.92 -18.26
C HIS A 243 -15.21 10.30 -19.51
N ASN A 244 -14.48 10.27 -20.64
CA ASN A 244 -14.89 9.64 -21.89
C ASN A 244 -13.64 9.34 -22.74
N GLN A 245 -13.79 8.55 -23.81
CA GLN A 245 -12.65 8.12 -24.63
C GLN A 245 -11.90 9.30 -25.30
N ALA A 246 -12.60 10.33 -25.77
CA ALA A 246 -11.97 11.47 -26.43
C ALA A 246 -11.11 12.30 -25.45
N ALA A 247 -11.59 12.50 -24.22
CA ALA A 247 -10.81 13.13 -23.16
C ALA A 247 -9.59 12.28 -22.75
N GLN A 248 -9.77 10.96 -22.67
CA GLN A 248 -8.69 10.01 -22.38
C GLN A 248 -7.63 9.97 -23.49
N ASP A 249 -8.04 10.10 -24.75
CA ASP A 249 -7.13 10.14 -25.88
C ASP A 249 -6.30 11.44 -25.90
N LYS A 250 -6.88 12.59 -25.49
CA LYS A 250 -6.14 13.87 -25.39
C LYS A 250 -4.96 13.82 -24.40
N VAL A 251 -5.04 13.03 -23.31
CA VAL A 251 -3.96 12.97 -22.29
C VAL A 251 -2.87 11.92 -22.58
N ARG A 252 -3.10 11.00 -23.52
CA ARG A 252 -2.21 9.87 -23.81
C ARG A 252 -1.17 10.21 -24.88
N LYS A 253 0.09 9.88 -24.58
CA LYS A 253 1.23 10.06 -25.49
C LYS A 253 1.22 9.08 -26.67
N ARG A 254 0.60 7.91 -26.51
CA ARG A 254 0.46 6.84 -27.53
C ARG A 254 1.78 6.42 -28.19
N ASP A 255 2.85 6.32 -27.39
CA ASP A 255 4.21 6.00 -27.83
C ASP A 255 4.57 4.50 -27.75
N GLY A 256 3.59 3.63 -27.49
CA GLY A 256 3.81 2.18 -27.37
C GLY A 256 4.20 1.73 -25.97
N TYR A 257 4.34 2.68 -25.03
CA TYR A 257 4.67 2.45 -23.63
C TYR A 257 3.51 2.75 -22.67
N GLY A 258 2.32 3.11 -23.18
CA GLY A 258 1.12 3.35 -22.36
C GLY A 258 1.17 4.62 -21.51
N LYS A 259 2.00 5.60 -21.89
CA LYS A 259 2.28 6.81 -21.10
C LYS A 259 1.30 7.95 -21.35
N LEU A 260 1.14 8.80 -20.34
CA LEU A 260 0.54 10.13 -20.44
C LEU A 260 1.58 11.17 -20.91
N HIS A 261 1.11 12.28 -21.46
CA HIS A 261 1.94 13.48 -21.59
C HIS A 261 2.46 13.94 -20.21
N LYS A 262 3.64 14.55 -20.16
CA LYS A 262 4.26 14.96 -18.88
C LYS A 262 3.42 16.03 -18.19
N ASP A 263 3.11 15.80 -16.91
CA ASP A 263 2.41 16.72 -16.02
C ASP A 263 1.11 17.28 -16.65
N VAL A 264 0.34 16.38 -17.26
CA VAL A 264 -0.95 16.64 -17.93
C VAL A 264 -2.07 15.87 -17.23
N PHE A 265 -3.27 16.45 -17.25
CA PHE A 265 -4.52 15.89 -16.75
C PHE A 265 -5.72 16.39 -17.60
N ALA A 266 -6.89 15.77 -17.45
CA ALA A 266 -8.04 16.01 -18.31
C ALA A 266 -9.09 17.01 -17.75
N GLU A 267 -9.14 17.22 -16.43
CA GLU A 267 -10.19 18.04 -15.80
C GLU A 267 -9.83 19.53 -15.78
N ASP A 268 -10.48 20.27 -16.68
CA ASP A 268 -10.37 21.71 -16.89
C ASP A 268 -10.80 22.56 -15.68
N ARG A 269 -11.82 22.13 -14.92
CA ARG A 269 -12.36 22.95 -13.80
C ARG A 269 -11.36 23.13 -12.66
N LEU A 270 -10.36 22.25 -12.49
CA LEU A 270 -9.34 22.39 -11.45
C LEU A 270 -8.46 23.63 -11.66
N MET A 271 -8.38 24.15 -12.90
CA MET A 271 -7.66 25.39 -13.21
C MET A 271 -8.30 26.65 -12.56
N LEU A 272 -9.49 26.50 -11.98
CA LEU A 272 -10.19 27.54 -11.20
C LEU A 272 -10.08 27.31 -9.67
N LEU A 273 -9.38 26.27 -9.23
CA LEU A 273 -9.15 25.93 -7.82
C LEU A 273 -7.71 26.26 -7.39
N PRO A 274 -7.43 26.37 -6.08
CA PRO A 274 -6.08 26.61 -5.58
C PRO A 274 -5.05 25.62 -6.15
N PRO A 275 -3.81 26.06 -6.49
CA PRO A 275 -2.86 25.28 -7.29
C PRO A 275 -2.52 23.89 -6.73
N ALA A 276 -2.61 23.69 -5.42
CA ALA A 276 -2.33 22.42 -4.76
C ALA A 276 -3.18 21.25 -5.29
N VAL A 277 -4.42 21.50 -5.73
CA VAL A 277 -5.29 20.48 -6.32
C VAL A 277 -4.68 19.93 -7.62
N CYS A 278 -4.24 20.83 -8.50
CA CYS A 278 -3.57 20.48 -9.75
C CYS A 278 -2.18 19.85 -9.52
N VAL A 279 -1.43 20.28 -8.49
CA VAL A 279 -0.13 19.67 -8.17
C VAL A 279 -0.28 18.21 -7.74
N ILE A 280 -1.22 17.88 -6.86
CA ILE A 280 -1.50 16.48 -6.48
C ILE A 280 -1.79 15.64 -7.73
N LEU A 281 -2.58 16.18 -8.66
CA LEU A 281 -2.94 15.48 -9.89
C LEU A 281 -1.76 15.31 -10.86
N VAL A 282 -0.85 16.27 -10.93
CA VAL A 282 0.45 16.13 -11.61
C VAL A 282 1.27 15.01 -10.99
N LEU A 283 1.28 14.84 -9.66
CA LEU A 283 1.99 13.71 -9.03
C LEU A 283 1.38 12.36 -9.42
N PHE A 284 0.05 12.24 -9.50
CA PHE A 284 -0.59 11.03 -10.04
C PHE A 284 -0.29 10.81 -11.54
N SER A 285 -0.13 11.88 -12.33
CA SER A 285 0.31 11.80 -13.73
C SER A 285 1.75 11.25 -13.85
N ARG A 286 2.66 11.73 -12.99
CA ARG A 286 4.04 11.20 -12.86
C ARG A 286 4.06 9.76 -12.39
N ASN A 287 3.23 9.39 -11.41
CA ASN A 287 3.14 8.03 -10.90
C ASN A 287 2.61 7.05 -11.97
N HIS A 288 1.61 7.44 -12.77
CA HIS A 288 1.18 6.64 -13.94
C HIS A 288 2.34 6.38 -14.90
N ASN A 289 3.11 7.42 -15.25
CA ASN A 289 4.25 7.27 -16.16
C ASN A 289 5.39 6.42 -15.59
N TYR A 290 5.62 6.46 -14.28
CA TYR A 290 6.52 5.55 -13.57
C TYR A 290 5.99 4.10 -13.60
N ILE A 291 4.71 3.89 -13.29
CA ILE A 291 4.04 2.58 -13.30
C ILE A 291 4.09 1.96 -14.71
N ALA A 292 3.71 2.70 -15.75
CA ALA A 292 3.73 2.22 -17.13
C ALA A 292 5.15 1.84 -17.59
N GLN A 293 6.15 2.64 -17.21
CA GLN A 293 7.56 2.31 -17.45
C GLN A 293 7.98 1.04 -16.70
N LYS A 294 7.58 0.87 -15.43
CA LYS A 294 7.92 -0.31 -14.63
C LYS A 294 7.22 -1.58 -15.12
N LEU A 295 5.97 -1.52 -15.54
CA LEU A 295 5.27 -2.64 -16.18
C LEU A 295 5.99 -3.11 -17.44
N TYR A 296 6.49 -2.17 -18.26
CA TYR A 296 7.30 -2.45 -19.44
C TYR A 296 8.69 -3.01 -19.10
N GLU A 297 9.36 -2.50 -18.06
CA GLU A 297 10.68 -2.97 -17.61
C GLU A 297 10.63 -4.36 -16.98
N VAL A 298 9.66 -4.58 -16.08
CA VAL A 298 9.46 -5.85 -15.35
C VAL A 298 8.95 -6.94 -16.30
N ASN A 299 7.95 -6.61 -17.14
CA ASN A 299 7.42 -7.48 -18.20
C ASN A 299 7.19 -8.92 -17.71
N GLU A 300 6.50 -9.11 -16.58
CA GLU A 300 6.43 -10.42 -15.89
C GLU A 300 5.79 -11.53 -16.73
N HIS A 301 4.98 -11.17 -17.74
CA HIS A 301 4.40 -12.10 -18.71
C HIS A 301 5.26 -12.34 -19.96
N GLY A 302 6.35 -11.59 -20.15
CA GLY A 302 7.23 -11.67 -21.32
C GLY A 302 6.59 -11.24 -22.65
N THR A 303 5.46 -10.51 -22.61
CA THR A 303 4.66 -10.13 -23.78
C THR A 303 5.07 -8.80 -24.40
N PHE A 304 5.68 -7.90 -23.64
CA PHE A 304 6.06 -6.57 -24.13
C PHE A 304 7.42 -6.57 -24.83
N VAL A 305 7.53 -5.81 -25.92
CA VAL A 305 8.77 -5.62 -26.69
C VAL A 305 8.96 -4.14 -27.07
N ASP A 306 10.14 -3.77 -27.56
CA ASP A 306 10.41 -2.41 -28.04
C ASP A 306 9.37 -1.99 -29.12
N PRO A 307 8.56 -0.94 -28.88
CA PRO A 307 7.54 -0.49 -29.84
C PRO A 307 8.06 -0.19 -31.24
N SER A 308 9.34 0.22 -31.37
CA SER A 308 9.95 0.47 -32.68
C SER A 308 10.13 -0.79 -33.54
N THR A 309 10.01 -1.98 -32.93
CA THR A 309 10.08 -3.28 -33.62
C THR A 309 8.70 -3.86 -33.98
N LEU A 310 7.62 -3.20 -33.55
CA LEU A 310 6.24 -3.65 -33.78
C LEU A 310 5.62 -2.99 -35.02
N SER A 311 4.60 -3.64 -35.58
CA SER A 311 3.65 -2.96 -36.47
C SER A 311 2.85 -1.91 -35.68
N GLU A 312 2.34 -0.88 -36.35
CA GLU A 312 1.53 0.17 -35.71
C GLU A 312 0.34 -0.40 -34.92
N GLU A 313 -0.33 -1.43 -35.46
CA GLU A 313 -1.43 -2.12 -34.79
C GLU A 313 -0.99 -2.80 -33.48
N ASN A 314 0.15 -3.49 -33.48
CA ASN A 314 0.67 -4.18 -32.31
C ASN A 314 1.25 -3.20 -31.28
N ALA A 315 1.91 -2.13 -31.73
CA ALA A 315 2.36 -1.03 -30.88
C ALA A 315 1.16 -0.36 -30.17
N ARG A 316 0.04 -0.14 -30.88
CA ARG A 316 -1.21 0.37 -30.29
C ARG A 316 -1.85 -0.60 -29.30
N LYS A 317 -1.83 -1.92 -29.55
CA LYS A 317 -2.32 -2.93 -28.59
C LYS A 317 -1.48 -2.97 -27.32
N GLN A 318 -0.15 -2.90 -27.46
CA GLN A 318 0.77 -2.83 -26.33
C GLN A 318 0.60 -1.52 -25.54
N ASP A 319 0.46 -0.38 -26.21
CA ASP A 319 0.16 0.91 -25.57
C ASP A 319 -1.13 0.85 -24.75
N GLU A 320 -2.18 0.22 -25.29
CA GLU A 320 -3.45 0.04 -24.60
C GLU A 320 -3.33 -0.85 -23.36
N GLU A 321 -2.66 -2.00 -23.46
CA GLU A 321 -2.49 -2.90 -22.32
C GLU A 321 -1.63 -2.28 -21.22
N LEU A 322 -0.50 -1.63 -21.56
CA LEU A 322 0.32 -0.91 -20.60
C LEU A 322 -0.44 0.27 -19.97
N PHE A 323 -1.17 1.06 -20.77
CA PHE A 323 -1.94 2.20 -20.28
C PHE A 323 -3.04 1.76 -19.30
N GLN A 324 -3.87 0.79 -19.67
CA GLN A 324 -4.99 0.38 -18.82
C GLN A 324 -4.52 -0.37 -17.56
N THR A 325 -3.46 -1.17 -17.65
CA THR A 325 -2.85 -1.81 -16.47
C THR A 325 -2.25 -0.76 -15.53
N ALA A 326 -1.53 0.24 -16.07
CA ALA A 326 -1.01 1.35 -15.28
C ALA A 326 -2.12 2.21 -14.65
N ARG A 327 -3.24 2.42 -15.37
CA ARG A 327 -4.44 3.07 -14.86
C ARG A 327 -5.03 2.33 -13.67
N LEU A 328 -5.19 0.99 -13.75
CA LEU A 328 -5.70 0.18 -12.64
C LEU A 328 -4.82 0.32 -11.39
N VAL A 329 -3.50 0.18 -11.53
CA VAL A 329 -2.53 0.31 -10.42
C VAL A 329 -2.56 1.71 -9.83
N ASN A 330 -2.61 2.77 -10.65
CA ASN A 330 -2.63 4.15 -10.16
C ASN A 330 -3.99 4.53 -9.50
N CYS A 331 -5.10 3.93 -9.92
CA CYS A 331 -6.36 4.01 -9.18
C CYS A 331 -6.28 3.27 -7.84
N GLY A 332 -5.57 2.13 -7.80
CA GLY A 332 -5.19 1.44 -6.55
C GLY A 332 -4.44 2.36 -5.59
N TRP A 333 -3.44 3.09 -6.10
CA TRP A 333 -2.72 4.14 -5.35
C TRP A 333 -3.63 5.25 -4.82
N PHE A 334 -4.55 5.76 -5.64
CA PHE A 334 -5.49 6.80 -5.22
C PHE A 334 -6.43 6.31 -4.11
N GLY A 335 -6.99 5.10 -4.27
CA GLY A 335 -7.76 4.43 -3.21
C GLY A 335 -6.94 4.18 -1.95
N GLY A 336 -5.66 3.81 -2.10
CA GLY A 336 -4.68 3.69 -1.03
C GLY A 336 -4.61 4.97 -0.19
N VAL A 337 -4.30 6.11 -0.82
CA VAL A 337 -4.26 7.45 -0.17
C VAL A 337 -5.58 7.81 0.50
N VAL A 338 -6.72 7.50 -0.15
CA VAL A 338 -8.04 7.76 0.44
C VAL A 338 -8.18 7.06 1.79
N PHE A 339 -7.73 5.80 1.95
CA PHE A 339 -7.88 5.05 3.21
C PHE A 339 -6.71 5.19 4.21
N SER A 340 -5.47 5.35 3.76
CA SER A 340 -4.32 5.51 4.65
C SER A 340 -4.19 6.91 5.24
N ASP A 341 -4.35 7.95 4.42
CA ASP A 341 -4.07 9.33 4.80
C ASP A 341 -5.37 10.13 5.05
N TYR A 342 -6.23 10.21 4.04
CA TYR A 342 -7.40 11.09 4.05
C TYR A 342 -8.48 10.63 5.05
N PHE A 343 -8.86 9.35 5.00
CA PHE A 343 -9.81 8.76 5.94
C PHE A 343 -9.28 8.71 7.38
N SER A 344 -7.97 8.48 7.55
CA SER A 344 -7.29 8.57 8.84
C SER A 344 -7.40 9.98 9.45
N CYS A 345 -7.25 11.03 8.64
CA CYS A 345 -7.51 12.41 9.06
C CYS A 345 -8.98 12.67 9.37
N ILE A 346 -9.93 12.10 8.60
CA ILE A 346 -11.38 12.24 8.86
C ILE A 346 -11.79 11.66 10.21
N LEU A 347 -11.26 10.49 10.57
CA LEU A 347 -11.51 9.86 11.87
C LEU A 347 -10.58 10.41 12.98
N GLY A 348 -9.53 11.14 12.63
CA GLY A 348 -8.56 11.72 13.57
C GLY A 348 -7.47 10.76 14.05
N LEU A 349 -7.40 9.55 13.50
CA LEU A 349 -6.53 8.42 13.88
C LEU A 349 -5.03 8.73 13.74
N VAL A 350 -4.66 9.56 12.77
CA VAL A 350 -3.28 10.06 12.56
C VAL A 350 -2.69 10.73 13.82
N ARG A 351 -3.54 11.27 14.70
CA ARG A 351 -3.17 11.96 15.94
C ARG A 351 -2.96 11.03 17.13
N GLU A 352 -3.40 9.79 16.99
CA GLU A 352 -3.21 8.67 17.92
C GLU A 352 -2.07 7.74 17.47
N GLY A 353 -1.55 7.94 16.25
CA GLY A 353 -0.55 7.07 15.64
C GLY A 353 -1.11 5.74 15.13
N SER A 354 -2.42 5.67 14.95
CA SER A 354 -3.11 4.46 14.52
C SER A 354 -3.09 4.32 13.00
N SER A 355 -2.54 3.21 12.51
CA SER A 355 -2.61 2.79 11.10
C SER A 355 -3.85 1.93 10.78
N TRP A 356 -4.80 1.83 11.71
CA TRP A 356 -6.07 1.16 11.45
C TRP A 356 -6.89 1.91 10.38
N SER A 357 -7.63 1.17 9.57
CA SER A 357 -8.65 1.68 8.65
C SER A 357 -9.76 0.66 8.50
N LEU A 358 -10.95 1.11 8.08
CA LEU A 358 -11.97 0.21 7.54
C LEU A 358 -11.42 -0.51 6.29
N ASN A 359 -11.85 -1.76 6.11
CA ASN A 359 -11.57 -2.58 4.93
C ASN A 359 -12.88 -2.88 4.18
N PRO A 360 -13.39 -1.96 3.35
CA PRO A 360 -14.60 -2.19 2.54
C PRO A 360 -14.41 -3.26 1.45
N PHE A 361 -13.17 -3.57 1.11
CA PHE A 361 -12.80 -4.45 0.00
C PHE A 361 -12.95 -5.94 0.34
N GLY A 362 -12.82 -6.27 1.63
CA GLY A 362 -12.83 -7.63 2.16
C GLY A 362 -14.09 -8.42 1.80
N GLU A 363 -13.90 -9.70 1.55
CA GLU A 363 -14.99 -10.68 1.47
C GLU A 363 -15.28 -11.24 2.87
N PHE A 364 -16.55 -11.43 3.18
CA PHE A 364 -17.00 -12.17 4.35
C PHE A 364 -18.33 -12.84 4.02
N ARG A 365 -18.56 -14.01 4.61
CA ARG A 365 -19.80 -14.77 4.46
C ARG A 365 -20.81 -14.38 5.55
N LYS A 366 -22.09 -14.47 5.19
CA LYS A 366 -23.25 -14.31 6.06
C LYS A 366 -23.57 -15.65 6.74
N ASP A 367 -24.49 -15.63 7.71
CA ASP A 367 -24.99 -16.81 8.43
C ASP A 367 -25.70 -17.87 7.55
N ASP A 368 -25.90 -17.62 6.25
CA ASP A 368 -26.46 -18.54 5.25
C ASP A 368 -25.42 -19.01 4.22
N HIS A 369 -24.13 -18.83 4.54
CA HIS A 369 -22.95 -19.00 3.68
C HIS A 369 -22.90 -18.11 2.43
N ALA A 370 -23.92 -17.31 2.11
CA ALA A 370 -23.85 -16.36 1.01
C ALA A 370 -22.81 -15.27 1.32
N THR A 371 -22.13 -14.77 0.30
CA THR A 371 -21.19 -13.66 0.47
C THR A 371 -21.94 -12.33 0.67
N PHE A 372 -21.41 -11.42 1.48
CA PHE A 372 -21.92 -10.05 1.47
C PHE A 372 -21.46 -9.33 0.20
N GLU A 373 -22.41 -8.72 -0.48
CA GLU A 373 -22.30 -8.24 -1.84
C GLU A 373 -21.18 -7.17 -1.97
N ARG A 374 -20.41 -7.22 -3.06
CA ARG A 374 -19.31 -6.30 -3.40
C ARG A 374 -19.11 -6.29 -4.92
N GLY A 375 -18.80 -5.14 -5.51
CA GLY A 375 -18.69 -4.97 -6.96
C GLY A 375 -20.04 -4.79 -7.69
N GLU A 376 -21.09 -4.38 -6.97
CA GLU A 376 -22.47 -4.22 -7.50
C GLU A 376 -22.75 -2.86 -8.16
N GLY A 377 -21.71 -2.05 -8.40
CA GLY A 377 -21.82 -0.71 -8.97
C GLY A 377 -22.17 0.38 -7.97
N ASN A 378 -22.22 1.62 -8.46
CA ASN A 378 -22.63 2.80 -7.70
C ASN A 378 -23.26 3.85 -8.63
N VAL A 379 -24.17 4.68 -8.12
CA VAL A 379 -24.66 5.89 -8.80
C VAL A 379 -24.72 7.02 -7.79
N CYS A 380 -23.95 8.08 -8.02
CA CYS A 380 -23.92 9.23 -7.11
C CYS A 380 -25.28 9.94 -7.08
N SER A 381 -25.74 10.31 -5.89
CA SER A 381 -27.03 10.98 -5.72
C SER A 381 -26.91 12.50 -5.63
N VAL A 382 -28.02 13.20 -5.89
CA VAL A 382 -28.12 14.64 -5.67
C VAL A 382 -27.88 15.02 -4.21
N GLU A 383 -28.32 14.19 -3.25
CA GLU A 383 -28.05 14.41 -1.83
C GLU A 383 -26.55 14.34 -1.51
N PHE A 384 -25.83 13.37 -2.11
CA PHE A 384 -24.39 13.26 -1.93
C PHE A 384 -23.63 14.40 -2.64
N ASN A 385 -24.09 14.90 -3.79
CA ASN A 385 -23.53 16.10 -4.40
C ASN A 385 -23.54 17.33 -3.46
N CYS A 386 -24.55 17.41 -2.59
CA CYS A 386 -24.71 18.48 -1.61
C CYS A 386 -23.85 18.27 -0.36
N LEU A 387 -23.74 17.01 0.07
CA LEU A 387 -22.93 16.58 1.21
C LEU A 387 -21.48 17.06 1.12
N TYR A 388 -20.91 17.11 -0.08
CA TYR A 388 -19.49 17.44 -0.33
C TYR A 388 -19.18 18.93 -0.59
N ARG A 389 -20.13 19.85 -0.42
CA ARG A 389 -19.93 21.29 -0.71
C ARG A 389 -19.22 22.06 0.41
N TRP A 390 -18.01 21.63 0.78
CA TRP A 390 -17.30 22.07 1.99
C TRP A 390 -16.62 23.46 1.90
N HIS A 391 -17.20 24.43 1.18
CA HIS A 391 -16.53 25.72 0.94
C HIS A 391 -16.21 26.52 2.23
N ALA A 392 -16.90 26.23 3.34
CA ALA A 392 -16.59 26.76 4.67
C ALA A 392 -15.15 26.52 5.12
N THR A 393 -14.50 25.44 4.66
CA THR A 393 -13.16 25.02 5.12
C THR A 393 -11.99 25.68 4.37
N THR A 394 -12.28 26.49 3.34
CA THR A 394 -11.29 27.25 2.56
C THR A 394 -10.37 28.06 3.48
N SER A 395 -9.05 27.90 3.34
CA SER A 395 -8.06 28.61 4.16
C SER A 395 -8.05 30.12 3.90
N ALA A 396 -7.40 30.89 4.78
CA ALA A 396 -7.28 32.34 4.60
C ALA A 396 -6.38 32.71 3.40
N LYS A 397 -5.39 31.88 3.08
CA LYS A 397 -4.55 32.03 1.88
C LYS A 397 -5.28 31.66 0.59
N ASP A 398 -6.06 30.57 0.61
CA ASP A 398 -6.84 30.13 -0.55
C ASP A 398 -8.01 31.08 -0.85
N GLU A 399 -8.64 31.64 0.18
CA GLU A 399 -9.65 32.70 0.05
C GLU A 399 -9.09 33.89 -0.75
N LYS A 400 -7.92 34.42 -0.36
CA LYS A 400 -7.23 35.51 -1.08
C LYS A 400 -6.82 35.13 -2.50
N TRP A 401 -6.48 33.85 -2.73
CA TRP A 401 -6.15 33.37 -4.07
C TRP A 401 -7.40 33.36 -4.98
N VAL A 402 -8.53 32.87 -4.46
CA VAL A 402 -9.83 32.90 -5.16
C VAL A 402 -10.26 34.35 -5.42
N GLU A 403 -10.12 35.25 -4.45
CA GLU A 403 -10.39 36.69 -4.63
C GLU A 403 -9.57 37.29 -5.79
N LYS A 404 -8.25 37.02 -5.84
CA LYS A 404 -7.37 37.45 -6.94
C LYS A 404 -7.79 36.85 -8.28
N LEU A 405 -8.10 35.55 -8.33
CA LEU A 405 -8.55 34.89 -9.56
C LEU A 405 -9.85 35.52 -10.07
N MET A 406 -10.85 35.64 -9.20
CA MET A 406 -12.16 36.18 -9.52
C MET A 406 -12.05 37.64 -9.96
N GLY A 407 -11.27 38.48 -9.25
CA GLY A 407 -11.00 39.85 -9.67
C GLY A 407 -10.37 39.95 -11.06
N ASN A 408 -9.45 39.04 -11.41
CA ASN A 408 -8.88 38.97 -12.76
C ASN A 408 -9.87 38.48 -13.84
N LYS A 409 -10.75 37.53 -13.51
CA LYS A 409 -11.71 36.96 -14.47
C LYS A 409 -12.93 37.85 -14.70
N PHE A 410 -13.35 38.62 -13.70
CA PHE A 410 -14.49 39.54 -13.72
C PHE A 410 -14.07 41.01 -13.80
N GLU A 411 -12.87 41.28 -14.32
CA GLU A 411 -12.37 42.64 -14.65
C GLU A 411 -12.47 43.66 -13.48
N GLY A 412 -12.25 43.18 -12.26
CA GLY A 412 -12.29 43.97 -11.02
C GLY A 412 -13.67 44.15 -10.38
N LYS A 413 -14.72 43.54 -10.93
CA LYS A 413 -16.09 43.66 -10.39
C LYS A 413 -16.22 43.09 -8.95
N PRO A 414 -16.87 43.80 -8.00
CA PRO A 414 -17.13 43.30 -6.65
C PRO A 414 -17.94 41.98 -6.63
N PHE A 415 -17.65 41.07 -5.70
CA PHE A 415 -18.25 39.73 -5.65
C PHE A 415 -19.76 39.71 -5.43
N ASP A 416 -20.28 40.72 -4.73
CA ASP A 416 -21.71 40.97 -4.50
C ASP A 416 -22.43 41.53 -5.73
N GLU A 417 -21.69 42.07 -6.70
CA GLU A 417 -22.21 42.57 -7.98
C GLU A 417 -22.08 41.56 -9.15
N VAL A 418 -21.34 40.45 -9.00
CA VAL A 418 -21.18 39.44 -10.06
C VAL A 418 -22.51 38.72 -10.32
N THR A 419 -23.00 38.80 -11.56
CA THR A 419 -24.29 38.22 -11.97
C THR A 419 -24.13 36.86 -12.66
N MET A 420 -25.26 36.16 -12.82
CA MET A 420 -25.34 34.93 -13.62
C MET A 420 -24.92 35.12 -15.09
N ALA A 421 -25.17 36.30 -15.65
CA ALA A 421 -24.81 36.62 -17.03
C ALA A 421 -23.29 36.79 -17.16
N ASP A 422 -22.66 37.50 -16.21
CA ASP A 422 -21.20 37.65 -16.14
C ASP A 422 -20.53 36.28 -16.05
N PHE A 423 -21.02 35.40 -15.16
CA PHE A 423 -20.46 34.05 -14.98
C PHE A 423 -20.57 33.21 -16.25
N LYS A 424 -21.72 33.24 -16.94
CA LYS A 424 -21.90 32.54 -18.23
C LYS A 424 -20.98 33.10 -19.33
N ALA A 425 -20.74 34.41 -19.36
CA ALA A 425 -19.82 35.03 -20.30
C ALA A 425 -18.36 34.60 -20.05
N VAL A 426 -17.93 34.57 -18.79
CA VAL A 426 -16.60 34.08 -18.39
C VAL A 426 -16.46 32.59 -18.68
N ALA A 427 -17.44 31.76 -18.32
CA ALA A 427 -17.43 30.32 -18.60
C ALA A 427 -17.35 30.03 -20.11
N LYS A 428 -18.12 30.75 -20.93
CA LYS A 428 -18.04 30.65 -22.39
C LYS A 428 -16.63 31.02 -22.89
N LYS A 429 -16.10 32.17 -22.47
CA LYS A 429 -14.74 32.65 -22.83
C LYS A 429 -13.66 31.63 -22.45
N LEU A 430 -13.80 30.94 -21.31
CA LEU A 430 -12.89 29.87 -20.89
C LEU A 430 -13.04 28.62 -21.79
N SER A 431 -14.27 28.21 -22.14
CA SER A 431 -14.51 27.06 -23.03
C SER A 431 -14.05 27.28 -24.48
N GLU A 432 -14.02 28.54 -24.95
CA GLU A 432 -13.51 28.91 -26.27
C GLU A 432 -11.97 29.00 -26.32
N MET A 433 -11.31 29.03 -25.16
CA MET A 433 -9.85 28.96 -25.02
C MET A 433 -9.37 27.49 -24.99
N ASP A 434 -9.81 26.64 -25.93
CA ASP A 434 -9.37 25.22 -26.07
C ASP A 434 -7.88 25.16 -26.48
N GLN A 435 -7.02 25.46 -25.51
CA GLN A 435 -5.59 25.33 -25.59
C GLN A 435 -5.25 23.84 -25.43
N ASP A 436 -4.36 23.36 -26.30
CA ASP A 436 -3.68 22.08 -26.13
C ASP A 436 -3.25 21.91 -24.67
N LEU A 437 -3.76 20.85 -24.03
CA LEU A 437 -3.58 20.60 -22.61
C LEU A 437 -2.11 20.40 -22.19
N THR A 438 -1.22 20.10 -23.15
CA THR A 438 0.23 20.06 -22.90
C THR A 438 0.83 21.44 -22.61
N HIS A 439 0.09 22.52 -22.89
CA HIS A 439 0.49 23.90 -22.64
C HIS A 439 -0.16 24.53 -21.40
N TRP A 440 -1.10 23.84 -20.73
CA TRP A 440 -1.81 24.39 -19.56
C TRP A 440 -0.84 24.69 -18.40
N THR A 441 -0.97 25.87 -17.79
CA THR A 441 -0.17 26.35 -16.65
C THR A 441 -1.05 26.89 -15.53
N PHE A 442 -0.69 26.66 -14.28
CA PHE A 442 -1.44 27.07 -13.09
C PHE A 442 -0.51 27.54 -11.97
N GLY A 443 -1.03 28.30 -11.00
CA GLY A 443 -0.26 28.77 -9.85
C GLY A 443 0.96 29.64 -10.17
N ASP A 444 0.91 30.39 -11.28
CA ASP A 444 2.02 31.18 -11.84
C ASP A 444 3.27 30.35 -12.25
N MET A 445 3.19 29.01 -12.20
CA MET A 445 4.26 28.08 -12.60
C MET A 445 4.40 27.96 -14.13
N LYS A 446 5.61 27.63 -14.59
CA LYS A 446 5.93 27.48 -16.02
C LYS A 446 6.40 26.06 -16.33
N ARG A 447 6.03 25.57 -17.52
CA ARG A 447 6.56 24.31 -18.06
C ARG A 447 8.01 24.49 -18.54
N GLN A 448 8.77 23.42 -18.39
CA GLN A 448 10.11 23.22 -18.93
C GLN A 448 10.04 22.86 -20.42
N THR A 449 11.18 22.83 -21.11
CA THR A 449 11.27 22.49 -22.54
C THR A 449 10.85 21.06 -22.87
N ASP A 450 10.79 20.16 -21.88
CA ASP A 450 10.34 18.78 -22.03
C ASP A 450 8.84 18.58 -21.71
N GLY A 451 8.14 19.67 -21.37
CA GLY A 451 6.72 19.69 -20.99
C GLY A 451 6.43 19.54 -19.50
N SER A 452 7.41 19.17 -18.66
CA SER A 452 7.21 19.02 -17.20
C SER A 452 7.17 20.37 -16.45
N PHE A 453 6.69 20.39 -15.21
CA PHE A 453 6.98 21.46 -14.24
C PHE A 453 8.25 21.15 -13.46
N LYS A 454 8.82 22.16 -12.80
CA LYS A 454 9.96 21.95 -11.89
C LYS A 454 9.51 21.38 -10.55
N ASP A 455 10.27 20.42 -10.04
CA ASP A 455 9.98 19.76 -8.76
C ASP A 455 9.97 20.75 -7.58
N GLU A 456 10.85 21.74 -7.58
CA GLU A 456 10.92 22.79 -6.56
C GLU A 456 9.66 23.68 -6.51
N ASP A 457 9.04 23.95 -7.66
CA ASP A 457 7.82 24.75 -7.75
C ASP A 457 6.61 23.93 -7.25
N LEU A 458 6.51 22.66 -7.68
CA LEU A 458 5.47 21.73 -7.23
C LEU A 458 5.56 21.47 -5.72
N ALA A 459 6.76 21.15 -5.21
CA ALA A 459 6.99 20.92 -3.79
C ALA A 459 6.71 22.16 -2.95
N LYS A 460 7.09 23.36 -3.42
CA LYS A 460 6.76 24.61 -2.74
C LYS A 460 5.25 24.77 -2.56
N VAL A 461 4.43 24.47 -3.56
CA VAL A 461 2.97 24.56 -3.47
C VAL A 461 2.41 23.60 -2.42
N LEU A 462 2.91 22.36 -2.37
CA LEU A 462 2.49 21.36 -1.38
C LEU A 462 2.87 21.79 0.04
N GLN A 463 4.13 22.18 0.25
CA GLN A 463 4.61 22.68 1.55
C GLN A 463 3.82 23.91 2.02
N ASP A 464 3.54 24.84 1.10
CA ASP A 464 2.75 26.05 1.36
C ASP A 464 1.30 25.75 1.78
N ALA A 465 0.71 24.66 1.28
CA ALA A 465 -0.64 24.19 1.62
C ALA A 465 -0.67 23.29 2.86
N THR A 466 0.45 22.66 3.21
CA THR A 466 0.65 21.93 4.48
C THR A 466 0.86 22.88 5.66
N ASP A 467 1.57 24.00 5.46
CA ASP A 467 1.75 25.05 6.47
C ASP A 467 0.44 25.78 6.82
N GLU A 468 -0.40 26.02 5.82
CA GLU A 468 -1.63 26.82 5.96
C GLU A 468 -2.74 25.99 6.65
N PRO A 469 -3.33 26.47 7.75
CA PRO A 469 -4.46 25.78 8.38
C PRO A 469 -5.73 25.93 7.55
N ALA A 470 -6.51 24.86 7.45
CA ALA A 470 -7.88 24.94 6.96
C ALA A 470 -8.78 25.74 7.92
N ALA A 471 -9.93 26.20 7.42
CA ALA A 471 -10.99 26.73 8.27
C ALA A 471 -11.86 25.61 8.87
N ALA A 472 -12.48 25.88 10.02
CA ALA A 472 -13.46 25.00 10.64
C ALA A 472 -14.79 24.97 9.85
N PHE A 473 -15.46 23.81 9.82
CA PHE A 473 -16.88 23.77 9.49
C PHE A 473 -17.68 24.57 10.53
N ARG A 474 -18.57 25.45 10.08
CA ARG A 474 -19.55 26.17 10.90
C ARG A 474 -20.53 26.95 10.04
N ALA A 475 -21.71 27.23 10.58
CA ALA A 475 -22.52 28.35 10.15
C ALA A 475 -21.68 29.65 10.18
N ARG A 476 -21.93 30.55 9.23
CA ARG A 476 -21.11 31.76 8.98
C ARG A 476 -19.62 31.44 8.81
N GLY A 477 -19.32 30.37 8.07
CA GLY A 477 -17.95 29.90 7.78
C GLY A 477 -17.48 30.10 6.33
N THR A 478 -18.39 30.31 5.37
CA THR A 478 -18.08 30.29 3.93
C THR A 478 -17.57 31.64 3.41
N PRO A 479 -16.40 31.70 2.71
CA PRO A 479 -15.83 32.94 2.19
C PRO A 479 -16.83 33.82 1.41
N PRO A 480 -16.80 35.16 1.55
CA PRO A 480 -17.66 36.06 0.77
C PRO A 480 -17.47 35.90 -0.75
N SER A 481 -16.26 35.56 -1.20
CA SER A 481 -15.94 35.26 -2.60
C SER A 481 -16.67 34.03 -3.16
N MET A 482 -17.22 33.16 -2.30
CA MET A 482 -18.02 31.99 -2.69
C MET A 482 -19.53 32.28 -2.80
N ARG A 483 -19.99 33.51 -2.53
CA ARG A 483 -21.42 33.90 -2.50
C ARG A 483 -22.23 33.38 -3.71
N LEU A 484 -21.72 33.58 -4.92
CA LEU A 484 -22.39 33.13 -6.15
C LEU A 484 -22.47 31.60 -6.26
N HIS A 485 -21.46 30.88 -5.80
CA HIS A 485 -21.40 29.41 -5.82
C HIS A 485 -22.41 28.80 -4.84
N GLU A 486 -22.57 29.39 -3.65
CA GLU A 486 -23.57 28.96 -2.67
C GLU A 486 -25.00 29.24 -3.15
N ILE A 487 -25.26 30.44 -3.68
CA ILE A 487 -26.57 30.79 -4.29
C ILE A 487 -26.93 29.80 -5.42
N LEU A 488 -25.96 29.48 -6.28
CA LEU A 488 -26.13 28.47 -7.33
C LEU A 488 -26.41 27.08 -6.77
N GLY A 489 -25.69 26.64 -5.74
CA GLY A 489 -25.90 25.35 -5.08
C GLY A 489 -27.30 25.23 -4.46
N ILE A 490 -27.76 26.28 -3.79
CA ILE A 490 -29.10 26.38 -3.21
C ILE A 490 -30.19 26.32 -4.31
N GLU A 491 -30.10 27.15 -5.35
CA GLU A 491 -31.10 27.16 -6.43
C GLU A 491 -31.09 25.87 -7.27
N GLN A 492 -29.92 25.23 -7.44
CA GLN A 492 -29.79 23.92 -8.08
C GLN A 492 -30.49 22.84 -7.25
N ASN A 493 -30.30 22.83 -5.92
CA ASN A 493 -31.00 21.94 -4.98
C ASN A 493 -32.52 22.08 -5.07
N ARG A 494 -33.00 23.33 -5.05
CA ARG A 494 -34.42 23.67 -5.19
C ARG A 494 -34.98 23.25 -6.55
N SER A 495 -34.17 23.33 -7.61
CA SER A 495 -34.55 22.89 -8.96
C SER A 495 -34.57 21.37 -9.11
N TRP A 496 -33.70 20.65 -8.41
CA TRP A 496 -33.78 19.19 -8.30
C TRP A 496 -34.93 18.74 -7.38
N GLY A 497 -35.43 19.57 -6.48
CA GLY A 497 -36.41 19.16 -5.46
C GLY A 497 -35.77 18.20 -4.46
N VAL A 498 -34.59 18.55 -3.93
CA VAL A 498 -33.92 17.80 -2.86
C VAL A 498 -34.75 17.87 -1.57
N CYS A 499 -34.73 16.80 -0.77
CA CYS A 499 -35.50 16.70 0.47
C CYS A 499 -35.12 17.75 1.54
N SER A 500 -35.93 17.84 2.60
CA SER A 500 -35.57 18.61 3.80
C SER A 500 -34.45 17.96 4.60
N LEU A 501 -33.77 18.73 5.45
CA LEU A 501 -32.77 18.17 6.38
C LEU A 501 -33.35 17.07 7.27
N ASN A 502 -34.58 17.23 7.77
CA ASN A 502 -35.21 16.24 8.64
C ASN A 502 -35.59 14.94 7.91
N GLU A 503 -35.99 15.01 6.63
CA GLU A 503 -36.18 13.80 5.82
C GLU A 503 -34.88 13.05 5.58
N PHE A 504 -33.80 13.76 5.25
CA PHE A 504 -32.48 13.14 5.07
C PHE A 504 -31.94 12.51 6.36
N ARG A 505 -32.12 13.18 7.51
CA ARG A 505 -31.79 12.62 8.82
C ARG A 505 -32.59 11.35 9.11
N LYS A 506 -33.91 11.37 8.87
CA LYS A 506 -34.77 10.20 9.04
C LYS A 506 -34.34 9.03 8.14
N PHE A 507 -33.97 9.30 6.89
CA PHE A 507 -33.42 8.30 5.96
C PHE A 507 -32.13 7.64 6.49
N LEU A 508 -31.24 8.42 7.10
CA LEU A 508 -30.02 7.92 7.74
C LEU A 508 -30.24 7.22 9.10
N GLY A 509 -31.49 7.11 9.57
CA GLY A 509 -31.84 6.58 10.90
C GLY A 509 -31.52 7.54 12.05
N LEU A 510 -31.26 8.82 11.77
CA LEU A 510 -30.99 9.85 12.78
C LEU A 510 -32.29 10.46 13.33
N LYS A 511 -32.23 10.92 14.58
CA LYS A 511 -33.29 11.72 15.20
C LYS A 511 -33.47 13.04 14.41
N THR A 512 -34.69 13.32 13.95
CA THR A 512 -35.08 14.61 13.38
C THR A 512 -34.99 15.73 14.43
N TYR A 513 -34.55 16.91 14.01
CA TYR A 513 -34.53 18.10 14.87
C TYR A 513 -35.95 18.61 15.13
N ALA A 514 -36.28 18.86 16.39
CA ALA A 514 -37.58 19.38 16.81
C ALA A 514 -37.65 20.91 16.81
N THR A 515 -36.50 21.59 16.91
CA THR A 515 -36.38 23.06 16.88
C THR A 515 -35.11 23.50 16.17
N PHE A 516 -35.03 24.77 15.74
CA PHE A 516 -33.80 25.33 15.18
C PHE A 516 -32.65 25.39 16.19
N LEU A 517 -32.94 25.54 17.49
CA LEU A 517 -31.92 25.54 18.55
C LEU A 517 -31.35 24.13 18.82
N GLU A 518 -32.06 23.07 18.43
CA GLU A 518 -31.52 21.71 18.45
C GLU A 518 -30.62 21.43 17.23
N TRP A 519 -30.86 22.12 16.11
CA TRP A 519 -30.06 22.03 14.89
C TRP A 519 -28.75 22.83 14.97
N ASN A 520 -28.80 24.01 15.59
CA ASN A 520 -27.63 24.83 15.88
C ASN A 520 -27.77 25.48 17.27
N SER A 521 -26.81 25.23 18.16
CA SER A 521 -26.84 25.70 19.54
C SER A 521 -26.65 27.21 19.71
N ASP A 522 -26.16 27.94 18.69
CA ASP A 522 -26.08 29.40 18.69
C ASP A 522 -27.48 30.02 18.57
N PRO A 523 -27.97 30.77 19.59
CA PRO A 523 -29.32 31.31 19.58
C PRO A 523 -29.59 32.32 18.47
N GLU A 524 -28.59 33.06 17.99
CA GLU A 524 -28.77 34.03 16.91
C GLU A 524 -28.78 33.36 15.54
N ILE A 525 -28.00 32.28 15.32
CA ILE A 525 -28.10 31.45 14.11
C ILE A 525 -29.46 30.74 14.07
N ALA A 526 -29.85 30.06 15.15
CA ALA A 526 -31.12 29.34 15.25
C ALA A 526 -32.32 30.25 14.98
N LYS A 527 -32.37 31.42 15.63
CA LYS A 527 -33.41 32.46 15.45
C LYS A 527 -33.39 33.11 14.07
N THR A 528 -32.23 33.21 13.42
CA THR A 528 -32.13 33.67 12.03
C THR A 528 -32.75 32.65 11.07
N ALA A 529 -32.44 31.36 11.23
CA ALA A 529 -33.05 30.29 10.44
C ALA A 529 -34.56 30.17 10.72
N GLU A 530 -34.99 30.30 11.98
CA GLU A 530 -36.41 30.33 12.34
C GLU A 530 -37.18 31.45 11.63
N LYS A 531 -36.62 32.66 11.56
CA LYS A 531 -37.22 33.78 10.81
C LYS A 531 -37.28 33.56 9.30
N LEU A 532 -36.36 32.79 8.73
CA LEU A 532 -36.28 32.52 7.29
C LEU A 532 -37.17 31.35 6.85
N TYR A 533 -37.29 30.30 7.68
CA TYR A 533 -37.97 29.04 7.32
C TYR A 533 -39.28 28.79 8.09
N GLY A 534 -39.47 29.44 9.24
CA GLY A 534 -40.67 29.36 10.10
C GLY A 534 -40.87 28.04 10.85
N ASN A 535 -40.56 26.90 10.24
CA ASN A 535 -40.67 25.57 10.83
C ASN A 535 -39.40 24.76 10.51
N ILE A 536 -38.87 24.02 11.47
CA ILE A 536 -37.63 23.24 11.31
C ILE A 536 -37.71 22.21 10.16
N ASN A 537 -38.90 21.70 9.85
CA ASN A 537 -39.10 20.78 8.72
C ASN A 537 -39.02 21.47 7.35
N ASN A 538 -39.11 22.81 7.30
CA ASN A 538 -38.94 23.58 6.07
C ASN A 538 -37.46 23.84 5.73
N LEU A 539 -36.53 23.49 6.63
CA LEU A 539 -35.10 23.68 6.42
C LEU A 539 -34.60 22.74 5.31
N GLU A 540 -34.23 23.34 4.17
CA GLU A 540 -33.72 22.63 2.99
C GLU A 540 -32.37 21.96 3.25
N LEU A 541 -32.11 20.81 2.60
CA LEU A 541 -30.92 20.00 2.90
C LEU A 541 -29.61 20.79 2.76
N TYR A 542 -29.42 21.54 1.67
CA TYR A 542 -28.16 22.26 1.42
C TYR A 542 -27.78 23.18 2.59
N VAL A 543 -28.69 24.10 2.95
CA VAL A 543 -28.48 25.09 4.02
C VAL A 543 -28.44 24.39 5.38
N GLY A 544 -29.30 23.39 5.58
CA GLY A 544 -29.34 22.57 6.78
C GLY A 544 -28.05 21.80 7.05
N LEU A 545 -27.30 21.40 6.02
CA LEU A 545 -25.97 20.77 6.16
C LEU A 545 -24.87 21.81 6.38
N GLN A 546 -24.82 22.89 5.60
CA GLN A 546 -23.71 23.87 5.69
C GLN A 546 -23.73 24.73 6.97
N ALA A 547 -24.90 24.93 7.57
CA ALA A 547 -25.07 25.68 8.83
C ALA A 547 -25.45 24.82 10.04
N GLU A 548 -25.40 23.49 9.95
CA GLU A 548 -25.53 22.59 11.11
C GLU A 548 -24.45 22.90 12.15
N GLU A 549 -24.75 22.68 13.44
CA GLU A 549 -23.71 22.70 14.46
C GLU A 549 -22.62 21.67 14.14
N ALA A 550 -21.37 22.14 14.08
CA ALA A 550 -20.22 21.31 13.83
C ALA A 550 -19.92 20.41 15.04
N LYS A 551 -19.57 19.15 14.79
CA LYS A 551 -19.17 18.24 15.87
C LYS A 551 -17.95 18.78 16.62
N PRO A 552 -17.93 18.73 17.96
CA PRO A 552 -16.73 19.04 18.74
C PRO A 552 -15.63 18.03 18.42
N LEU A 553 -14.39 18.42 18.67
CA LEU A 553 -13.25 17.53 18.45
C LEU A 553 -13.20 16.45 19.53
N VAL A 554 -13.42 15.20 19.11
CA VAL A 554 -13.38 14.00 19.95
C VAL A 554 -12.75 12.83 19.19
N ASP A 555 -12.44 11.75 19.90
CA ASP A 555 -11.91 10.51 19.31
C ASP A 555 -12.90 9.96 18.25
N GLY A 556 -12.38 9.51 17.11
CA GLY A 556 -13.21 9.12 15.95
C GLY A 556 -13.82 10.29 15.14
N ALA A 557 -13.60 11.54 15.53
CA ALA A 557 -14.09 12.73 14.83
C ALA A 557 -12.95 13.74 14.56
N GLY A 558 -12.16 13.49 13.51
CA GLY A 558 -11.08 14.37 13.05
C GLY A 558 -11.53 15.48 12.10
N LEU A 559 -12.51 15.22 11.20
CA LEU A 559 -13.00 16.19 10.22
C LEU A 559 -13.87 17.31 10.81
N CYS A 560 -14.53 17.06 11.96
CA CYS A 560 -15.43 18.00 12.65
C CYS A 560 -16.52 18.68 11.77
N PRO A 561 -17.24 18.00 10.85
CA PRO A 561 -18.33 18.63 10.12
C PRO A 561 -19.63 18.60 10.95
N GLY A 562 -20.74 19.07 10.37
CA GLY A 562 -22.08 18.90 10.92
C GLY A 562 -22.42 17.43 11.28
N TYR A 563 -23.30 17.24 12.26
CA TYR A 563 -23.72 15.92 12.74
C TYR A 563 -24.25 15.00 11.63
N THR A 564 -25.09 15.52 10.74
CA THR A 564 -25.66 14.83 9.59
C THR A 564 -24.58 14.53 8.54
N ILE A 565 -23.71 15.50 8.23
CA ILE A 565 -22.59 15.32 7.30
C ILE A 565 -21.69 14.17 7.75
N SER A 566 -21.29 14.17 9.03
CA SER A 566 -20.40 13.15 9.61
C SER A 566 -20.97 11.73 9.52
N ARG A 567 -22.30 11.55 9.65
CA ARG A 567 -22.94 10.23 9.51
C ARG A 567 -23.00 9.77 8.06
N ALA A 568 -23.28 10.68 7.13
CA ALA A 568 -23.51 10.36 5.73
C ALA A 568 -22.22 10.01 4.96
N ILE A 569 -21.13 10.77 5.16
CA ILE A 569 -19.84 10.58 4.48
C ILE A 569 -19.34 9.12 4.62
N LEU A 570 -19.46 8.54 5.82
CA LEU A 570 -18.99 7.18 6.07
C LEU A 570 -19.79 6.13 5.29
N SER A 571 -21.10 6.33 5.08
CA SER A 571 -21.91 5.41 4.27
C SER A 571 -21.58 5.53 2.79
N ASP A 572 -21.38 6.74 2.28
CA ASP A 572 -21.03 6.98 0.87
C ASP A 572 -19.62 6.47 0.53
N ALA A 573 -18.62 6.72 1.39
CA ALA A 573 -17.26 6.21 1.19
C ALA A 573 -17.21 4.67 1.08
N ILE A 574 -18.06 3.96 1.85
CA ILE A 574 -18.21 2.50 1.74
C ILE A 574 -18.95 2.11 0.46
N ALA A 575 -20.03 2.81 0.07
CA ALA A 575 -20.76 2.52 -1.16
C ALA A 575 -19.88 2.68 -2.41
N LEU A 576 -19.15 3.80 -2.51
CA LEU A 576 -18.21 4.12 -3.60
C LEU A 576 -17.14 3.04 -3.81
N THR A 577 -16.63 2.45 -2.73
CA THR A 577 -15.42 1.61 -2.77
C THR A 577 -15.74 0.11 -2.71
N ARG A 578 -16.80 -0.28 -1.98
CA ARG A 578 -17.32 -1.65 -2.01
C ARG A 578 -18.18 -1.92 -3.26
N GLY A 579 -18.83 -0.90 -3.82
CA GLY A 579 -19.60 -1.01 -5.06
C GLY A 579 -18.72 -1.18 -6.31
N ASP A 580 -17.47 -0.71 -6.28
CA ASP A 580 -16.57 -0.78 -7.43
C ASP A 580 -15.93 -2.17 -7.59
N ARG A 581 -16.18 -2.82 -8.74
CA ARG A 581 -15.63 -4.14 -9.09
C ARG A 581 -14.10 -4.13 -9.10
N PHE A 582 -13.49 -3.02 -9.53
CA PHE A 582 -12.03 -2.88 -9.66
C PHE A 582 -11.31 -2.50 -8.36
N PHE A 583 -12.04 -2.32 -7.25
CA PHE A 583 -11.47 -2.32 -5.89
C PHE A 583 -11.81 -3.60 -5.10
N THR A 584 -12.55 -4.54 -5.69
CA THR A 584 -13.09 -5.71 -4.98
C THR A 584 -12.82 -7.02 -5.70
N ARG A 585 -13.58 -7.33 -6.75
CA ARG A 585 -13.55 -8.62 -7.46
C ARG A 585 -12.41 -8.71 -8.47
N ASP A 586 -12.13 -7.62 -9.18
CA ASP A 586 -11.10 -7.54 -10.24
C ASP A 586 -9.80 -6.87 -9.78
N PHE A 587 -9.69 -6.50 -8.50
CA PHE A 587 -8.44 -6.04 -7.91
C PHE A 587 -7.54 -7.25 -7.60
N THR A 588 -6.89 -7.77 -8.63
CA THR A 588 -6.10 -9.02 -8.56
C THR A 588 -4.75 -8.90 -9.27
N PRO A 589 -3.73 -9.71 -8.90
CA PRO A 589 -2.47 -9.81 -9.64
C PRO A 589 -2.63 -10.12 -11.13
N ALA A 590 -3.66 -10.87 -11.52
CA ALA A 590 -3.89 -11.19 -12.93
C ALA A 590 -4.27 -9.95 -13.78
N ASN A 591 -4.96 -8.98 -13.18
CA ASN A 591 -5.38 -7.74 -13.85
C ASN A 591 -4.36 -6.60 -13.69
N LEU A 592 -3.65 -6.55 -12.55
CA LEU A 592 -2.72 -5.47 -12.19
C LEU A 592 -1.22 -5.81 -12.39
N THR A 593 -0.93 -7.07 -12.75
CA THR A 593 0.37 -7.75 -12.57
C THR A 593 0.75 -7.95 -11.09
N SER A 594 1.59 -8.93 -10.79
CA SER A 594 2.11 -9.21 -9.43
C SER A 594 2.89 -8.00 -8.89
N TRP A 595 3.71 -7.40 -9.75
CA TRP A 595 4.41 -6.14 -9.45
C TRP A 595 3.43 -5.00 -9.15
N GLY A 596 2.51 -4.71 -10.08
CA GLY A 596 1.62 -3.55 -9.97
C GLY A 596 0.61 -3.70 -8.84
N PHE A 597 0.09 -4.91 -8.62
CA PHE A 597 -0.75 -5.25 -7.48
C PHE A 597 -0.04 -4.93 -6.17
N THR A 598 1.24 -5.29 -6.02
CA THR A 598 1.95 -5.04 -4.76
C THR A 598 2.43 -3.61 -4.59
N ASP A 599 2.82 -2.92 -5.67
CA ASP A 599 3.22 -1.52 -5.57
C ASP A 599 2.09 -0.60 -5.05
N CYS A 600 0.83 -0.95 -5.34
CA CYS A 600 -0.35 -0.26 -4.82
C CYS A 600 -0.98 -0.88 -3.56
N GLN A 601 -0.41 -1.94 -2.98
CA GLN A 601 -0.87 -2.44 -1.67
C GLN A 601 -0.59 -1.45 -0.55
N ARG A 602 -1.52 -1.42 0.42
CA ARG A 602 -1.37 -0.67 1.68
C ARG A 602 -0.52 -1.47 2.65
N ASP A 603 0.57 -0.89 3.14
CA ASP A 603 1.35 -1.40 4.28
C ASP A 603 1.02 -0.59 5.55
N PRO A 604 0.25 -1.14 6.51
CA PRO A 604 -0.04 -0.46 7.78
C PRO A 604 1.18 -0.23 8.69
N ASN A 605 2.32 -0.87 8.39
CA ASN A 605 3.57 -0.71 9.14
C ASN A 605 4.51 0.33 8.50
N ALA A 606 4.21 0.82 7.30
CA ALA A 606 5.04 1.82 6.63
C ALA A 606 5.16 3.12 7.44
N PHE A 607 6.24 3.86 7.20
CA PHE A 607 6.52 5.09 7.95
C PHE A 607 5.40 6.13 7.77
N GLY A 608 5.17 6.98 8.77
CA GLY A 608 3.99 7.86 8.78
C GLY A 608 2.66 7.15 9.03
N PHE A 609 2.66 6.06 9.81
CA PHE A 609 1.46 5.25 10.13
C PHE A 609 0.77 4.64 8.90
N GLY A 610 1.55 4.22 7.90
CA GLY A 610 1.05 3.63 6.66
C GLY A 610 0.75 4.63 5.54
N SER A 611 1.31 5.85 5.61
CA SER A 611 1.04 6.94 4.63
C SER A 611 1.38 6.53 3.20
N THR A 612 0.36 6.52 2.34
CA THR A 612 0.53 6.30 0.89
C THR A 612 0.82 7.62 0.17
N LEU A 613 0.32 8.74 0.70
CA LEU A 613 0.58 10.07 0.15
C LEU A 613 2.04 10.48 0.30
N GLY A 614 2.67 10.18 1.43
CA GLY A 614 4.11 10.37 1.62
C GLY A 614 4.95 9.51 0.68
N LYS A 615 4.53 8.25 0.44
CA LYS A 615 5.15 7.38 -0.58
C LYS A 615 5.05 8.01 -1.98
N LEU A 616 3.90 8.58 -2.34
CA LEU A 616 3.69 9.27 -3.62
C LEU A 616 4.58 10.52 -3.75
N PHE A 617 4.66 11.35 -2.72
CA PHE A 617 5.47 12.57 -2.72
C PHE A 617 6.95 12.26 -2.91
N LEU A 618 7.50 11.33 -2.12
CA LEU A 618 8.92 10.94 -2.21
C LEU A 618 9.29 10.31 -3.56
N ARG A 619 8.35 9.59 -4.19
CA ARG A 619 8.54 9.01 -5.53
C ARG A 619 8.54 10.04 -6.66
N THR A 620 7.67 11.05 -6.57
CA THR A 620 7.35 11.94 -7.72
C THR A 620 7.98 13.33 -7.63
N LEU A 621 8.47 13.69 -6.44
CA LEU A 621 9.29 14.86 -6.13
C LEU A 621 10.51 14.42 -5.29
N PRO A 622 11.36 13.53 -5.83
CA PRO A 622 12.54 13.07 -5.10
C PRO A 622 13.39 14.27 -4.70
N HIS A 623 13.87 14.25 -3.46
CA HIS A 623 14.78 15.26 -2.88
C HIS A 623 14.18 16.59 -2.40
N GLU A 624 12.88 16.81 -2.52
CA GLU A 624 12.22 18.06 -2.07
C GLU A 624 11.61 17.97 -0.65
N PHE A 625 11.82 16.85 0.06
CA PHE A 625 11.27 16.56 1.40
C PHE A 625 12.34 16.17 2.45
N GLY A 626 13.58 16.67 2.31
CA GLY A 626 14.67 16.52 3.27
C GLY A 626 15.54 15.26 3.10
N GLU A 627 16.71 15.24 3.75
CA GLU A 627 17.76 14.23 3.50
C GLU A 627 17.53 12.87 4.16
N ASN A 628 16.80 12.82 5.27
CA ASN A 628 16.65 11.60 6.08
C ASN A 628 15.36 10.81 5.80
N GLY A 629 14.57 11.22 4.80
CA GLY A 629 13.32 10.53 4.43
C GLY A 629 12.29 10.48 5.55
N ASN A 630 12.26 11.50 6.43
CA ASN A 630 11.44 11.50 7.66
C ASN A 630 10.70 12.83 7.92
N SER A 631 10.55 13.70 6.92
CA SER A 631 9.86 15.00 7.09
C SER A 631 8.36 14.84 7.33
N VAL A 632 7.82 15.59 8.30
CA VAL A 632 6.38 15.71 8.55
C VAL A 632 5.63 16.25 7.31
N TYR A 633 6.28 17.05 6.48
CA TYR A 633 5.70 17.55 5.21
C TYR A 633 5.54 16.48 4.13
N ALA A 634 6.21 15.33 4.25
CA ALA A 634 5.95 14.18 3.39
C ALA A 634 4.89 13.26 3.99
N PHE A 635 5.02 12.90 5.27
CA PHE A 635 4.25 11.81 5.88
C PHE A 635 2.94 12.22 6.55
N PHE A 636 2.76 13.50 6.90
CA PHE A 636 1.51 14.00 7.50
C PHE A 636 1.00 15.28 6.81
N PRO A 637 1.01 15.38 5.47
CA PRO A 637 0.88 16.66 4.77
C PRO A 637 -0.55 17.22 4.83
N LEU A 638 -1.53 16.39 5.22
CA LEU A 638 -2.93 16.77 5.44
C LEU A 638 -3.16 17.40 6.84
N MET A 639 -2.16 17.34 7.72
CA MET A 639 -2.14 17.99 9.03
C MET A 639 -1.11 19.13 9.03
N THR A 640 -1.35 20.20 9.78
CA THR A 640 -0.35 21.25 9.95
C THR A 640 0.85 20.74 10.77
N PRO A 641 2.11 21.13 10.45
CA PRO A 641 3.29 20.75 11.23
C PRO A 641 3.21 21.21 12.69
N GLU A 642 2.58 22.36 12.95
CA GLU A 642 2.25 22.88 14.28
C GLU A 642 1.42 21.86 15.09
N SER A 643 0.35 21.32 14.49
CA SER A 643 -0.49 20.30 15.13
C SER A 643 0.25 18.97 15.30
N MET A 644 0.94 18.48 14.27
CA MET A 644 1.64 17.19 14.36
C MET A 644 2.77 17.20 15.38
N LYS A 645 3.45 18.33 15.59
CA LYS A 645 4.42 18.46 16.69
C LYS A 645 3.81 18.10 18.04
N VAL A 646 2.60 18.57 18.34
CA VAL A 646 1.90 18.28 19.60
C VAL A 646 1.57 16.80 19.71
N HIS A 647 1.01 16.21 18.67
CA HIS A 647 0.58 14.80 18.66
C HIS A 647 1.78 13.83 18.71
N LEU A 648 2.82 14.05 17.91
CA LEU A 648 4.04 13.22 17.89
C LEU A 648 4.81 13.31 19.23
N THR A 649 4.76 14.47 19.90
CA THR A 649 5.32 14.64 21.25
C THR A 649 4.52 13.83 22.28
N LYS A 650 3.17 13.92 22.24
CA LYS A 650 2.29 13.12 23.12
C LYS A 650 2.48 11.62 22.92
N MET A 651 2.75 11.18 21.69
CA MET A 651 3.05 9.78 21.35
C MET A 651 4.48 9.33 21.71
N GLY A 652 5.38 10.24 22.09
CA GLY A 652 6.79 9.91 22.38
C GLY A 652 7.60 9.50 21.14
N VAL A 653 7.20 9.92 19.94
CA VAL A 653 7.85 9.57 18.67
C VAL A 653 8.34 10.77 17.87
N VAL A 654 8.26 11.98 18.43
CA VAL A 654 8.65 13.23 17.75
C VAL A 654 10.09 13.21 17.22
N ASP A 655 11.03 12.60 17.95
CA ASP A 655 12.44 12.50 17.56
C ASP A 655 12.68 11.62 16.32
N ARG A 656 11.66 10.88 15.85
CA ARG A 656 11.74 10.13 14.58
C ARG A 656 11.49 11.01 13.35
N TYR A 657 10.91 12.20 13.50
CA TYR A 657 10.42 13.02 12.40
C TYR A 657 11.10 14.39 12.34
N ASP A 658 11.39 14.85 11.12
CA ASP A 658 11.83 16.23 10.90
C ASP A 658 10.62 17.16 10.78
N LEU A 659 10.51 18.09 11.73
CA LEU A 659 9.46 19.12 11.80
C LEU A 659 9.82 20.41 11.06
N THR A 660 11.06 20.53 10.58
CA THR A 660 11.48 21.71 9.83
C THR A 660 10.88 21.72 8.43
N ARG A 661 10.65 22.93 7.90
CA ARG A 661 10.19 23.08 6.52
C ARG A 661 11.30 22.61 5.57
N PRO A 662 11.03 21.64 4.68
CA PRO A 662 12.07 21.08 3.82
C PRO A 662 12.74 22.13 2.95
N VAL A 663 14.05 21.99 2.82
CA VAL A 663 14.86 22.72 1.85
C VAL A 663 15.36 21.71 0.82
N LYS A 664 15.38 22.12 -0.45
CA LYS A 664 15.86 21.32 -1.57
C LYS A 664 17.28 20.78 -1.30
N LYS A 665 17.47 19.49 -1.55
CA LYS A 665 18.78 18.82 -1.51
C LYS A 665 19.79 19.52 -2.45
N ALA A 666 20.95 19.90 -1.93
CA ALA A 666 22.11 20.15 -2.78
C ALA A 666 22.67 18.80 -3.29
N PRO A 667 23.03 18.65 -4.58
CA PRO A 667 23.74 17.47 -5.06
C PRO A 667 25.00 17.23 -4.22
N GLY A 668 25.13 16.03 -3.66
CA GLY A 668 25.83 15.79 -2.40
C GLY A 668 27.25 16.38 -2.26
N VAL A 669 27.42 17.22 -1.24
CA VAL A 669 28.71 17.50 -0.61
C VAL A 669 28.54 17.44 0.91
N VAL A 670 28.58 16.23 1.48
CA VAL A 670 28.71 16.03 2.93
C VAL A 670 30.16 15.64 3.23
N ALA A 671 30.84 16.50 3.99
CA ALA A 671 32.28 16.45 4.17
C ALA A 671 32.74 15.32 5.13
N PHE A 672 32.96 14.12 4.60
CA PHE A 672 33.82 13.11 5.21
C PHE A 672 35.18 13.06 4.49
N ALA A 673 35.93 14.17 4.58
CA ALA A 673 37.10 14.45 3.74
C ALA A 673 38.36 13.57 3.98
N ASN A 674 38.25 12.43 4.70
CA ASN A 674 39.39 11.58 5.09
C ASN A 674 39.08 10.08 5.26
N ALA A 675 37.99 9.56 4.67
CA ALA A 675 37.72 8.13 4.58
C ALA A 675 37.64 7.71 3.11
N GLY A 676 38.17 6.53 2.77
CA GLY A 676 38.02 5.96 1.43
C GLY A 676 36.58 5.50 1.14
N GLY A 677 36.31 5.27 -0.14
CA GLY A 677 35.00 4.80 -0.64
C GLY A 677 33.93 5.90 -0.74
N SER A 678 32.77 5.52 -1.27
CA SER A 678 31.64 6.44 -1.43
C SER A 678 31.08 6.89 -0.07
N PRO A 679 30.94 8.22 0.18
CA PRO A 679 30.34 8.73 1.41
C PRO A 679 28.93 8.19 1.69
N LYS A 680 28.19 7.78 0.67
CA LYS A 680 26.87 7.13 0.79
C LYS A 680 26.96 5.83 1.60
N TYR A 681 27.84 4.90 1.19
CA TYR A 681 27.96 3.58 1.81
C TYR A 681 28.56 3.68 3.21
N VAL A 682 29.60 4.51 3.39
CA VAL A 682 30.20 4.76 4.72
C VAL A 682 29.16 5.29 5.71
N ASN A 683 28.32 6.24 5.30
CA ASN A 683 27.26 6.78 6.15
C ASN A 683 26.17 5.75 6.47
N ARG A 684 25.72 4.96 5.48
CA ARG A 684 24.73 3.89 5.73
C ARG A 684 25.29 2.80 6.65
N ALA A 685 26.51 2.33 6.42
CA ALA A 685 27.20 1.39 7.31
C ALA A 685 27.36 1.95 8.74
N ALA A 686 27.72 3.23 8.90
CA ALA A 686 27.82 3.86 10.22
C ALA A 686 26.46 3.95 10.94
N LYS A 687 25.35 4.18 10.22
CA LYS A 687 23.99 4.20 10.78
C LYS A 687 23.55 2.83 11.35
N ILE A 688 24.01 1.72 10.79
CA ILE A 688 23.68 0.35 11.27
C ILE A 688 24.68 -0.21 12.30
N LEU A 689 25.78 0.50 12.57
CA LEU A 689 26.85 0.10 13.50
C LEU A 689 27.00 1.06 14.70
N ASP A 690 25.91 1.64 15.19
CA ASP A 690 25.89 2.58 16.34
C ASP A 690 26.92 3.73 16.24
N GLY A 691 27.13 4.27 15.02
CA GLY A 691 28.13 5.31 14.74
C GLY A 691 29.58 4.80 14.65
N LYS A 692 29.82 3.51 14.89
CA LYS A 692 31.13 2.85 14.78
C LYS A 692 31.30 2.17 13.42
N GLY A 693 31.19 2.96 12.34
CA GLY A 693 31.33 2.45 10.96
C GLY A 693 32.72 1.89 10.59
N LYS A 694 33.71 1.97 11.48
CA LYS A 694 35.05 1.39 11.27
C LYS A 694 35.00 -0.13 11.31
N GLY A 695 35.82 -0.79 10.49
CA GLY A 695 35.85 -2.26 10.40
C GLY A 695 34.96 -2.82 9.29
N PHE A 696 33.91 -2.11 8.87
CA PHE A 696 33.07 -2.53 7.74
C PHE A 696 33.73 -2.16 6.40
N TYR A 697 34.90 -2.76 6.15
CA TYR A 697 35.88 -2.37 5.14
C TYR A 697 35.34 -2.29 3.71
N ILE A 698 34.33 -3.11 3.40
CA ILE A 698 33.67 -3.15 2.10
C ILE A 698 32.91 -1.85 1.75
N ALA A 699 32.41 -1.10 2.73
CA ALA A 699 31.81 0.21 2.49
C ALA A 699 32.85 1.35 2.44
N GLN A 700 34.07 1.10 2.92
CA GLN A 700 35.17 2.08 3.02
C GLN A 700 36.18 1.94 1.87
N ASP A 701 36.00 0.95 0.99
CA ASP A 701 36.96 0.46 -0.02
C ASP A 701 38.42 0.41 0.46
N ASP A 702 38.63 -0.06 1.70
CA ASP A 702 39.97 -0.14 2.31
C ASP A 702 40.72 -1.35 1.72
N GLU A 703 41.42 -1.12 0.62
CA GLU A 703 42.20 -2.12 -0.12
C GLU A 703 43.24 -2.84 0.76
N LYS A 704 43.97 -2.10 1.59
CA LYS A 704 44.99 -2.68 2.48
C LYS A 704 44.36 -3.62 3.51
N ARG A 705 43.19 -3.25 4.02
CA ARG A 705 42.40 -4.08 4.93
C ARG A 705 41.77 -5.28 4.21
N ARG A 706 41.34 -5.13 2.96
CA ARG A 706 40.92 -6.24 2.09
C ARG A 706 42.05 -7.27 1.93
N GLU A 707 43.27 -6.85 1.62
CA GLU A 707 44.43 -7.76 1.54
C GLU A 707 44.66 -8.52 2.86
N VAL A 708 44.61 -7.81 4.00
CA VAL A 708 44.73 -8.42 5.34
C VAL A 708 43.61 -9.42 5.62
N VAL A 709 42.36 -9.11 5.23
CA VAL A 709 41.20 -9.99 5.41
C VAL A 709 41.29 -11.24 4.54
N VAL A 710 41.63 -11.12 3.26
CA VAL A 710 41.79 -12.26 2.34
C VAL A 710 42.93 -13.17 2.83
N ARG A 711 44.04 -12.58 3.30
CA ARG A 711 45.13 -13.32 3.93
C ARG A 711 44.67 -14.04 5.21
N ALA A 712 43.94 -13.37 6.10
CA ALA A 712 43.43 -13.97 7.33
C ALA A 712 42.48 -15.14 7.04
N LEU A 713 41.57 -14.97 6.08
CA LEU A 713 40.59 -15.96 5.64
C LEU A 713 41.26 -17.21 5.06
N THR A 714 42.19 -17.02 4.13
CA THR A 714 42.93 -18.13 3.51
C THR A 714 43.84 -18.84 4.51
N GLU A 715 44.58 -18.13 5.36
CA GLU A 715 45.42 -18.74 6.40
C GLU A 715 44.59 -19.49 7.47
N ALA A 716 43.41 -18.99 7.86
CA ALA A 716 42.56 -19.61 8.89
C ALA A 716 41.83 -20.88 8.42
N ILE A 717 41.28 -20.88 7.19
CA ILE A 717 40.57 -22.04 6.61
C ILE A 717 41.57 -23.07 6.04
N GLY A 718 42.74 -22.62 5.59
CA GLY A 718 43.89 -23.45 5.25
C GLY A 718 44.19 -23.55 3.75
N ALA A 719 44.40 -22.37 3.13
CA ALA A 719 44.60 -22.07 1.71
C ALA A 719 43.33 -22.05 0.85
N GLU A 720 43.40 -21.30 -0.26
CA GLU A 720 42.32 -21.14 -1.25
C GLU A 720 41.79 -22.48 -1.77
N ASP A 721 42.67 -23.47 -1.96
CA ASP A 721 42.29 -24.80 -2.46
C ASP A 721 41.29 -25.51 -1.55
N LYS A 722 41.35 -25.29 -0.22
CA LYS A 722 40.36 -25.89 0.70
C LYS A 722 39.01 -25.18 0.64
N ILE A 723 39.00 -23.87 0.39
CA ILE A 723 37.76 -23.13 0.16
C ILE A 723 37.14 -23.61 -1.16
N ALA A 724 37.94 -23.67 -2.23
CA ALA A 724 37.54 -24.21 -3.53
C ALA A 724 36.96 -25.64 -3.42
N GLN A 725 37.66 -26.53 -2.71
CA GLN A 725 37.20 -27.91 -2.45
C GLN A 725 35.90 -27.98 -1.64
N TYR A 726 35.71 -27.08 -0.66
CA TYR A 726 34.43 -26.96 0.07
C TYR A 726 33.29 -26.64 -0.91
N PHE A 727 33.47 -25.62 -1.75
CA PHE A 727 32.44 -25.21 -2.71
C PHE A 727 32.12 -26.32 -3.73
N TYR A 728 33.14 -27.04 -4.23
CA TYR A 728 32.92 -28.24 -5.06
C TYR A 728 32.09 -29.31 -4.32
N THR A 729 32.57 -29.78 -3.17
CA THR A 729 31.98 -30.92 -2.45
C THR A 729 30.56 -30.62 -1.96
N GLN A 730 30.31 -29.43 -1.42
CA GLN A 730 28.98 -29.05 -0.94
C GLN A 730 28.01 -28.84 -2.09
N THR A 731 28.45 -28.32 -3.25
CA THR A 731 27.59 -28.23 -4.45
C THR A 731 27.13 -29.62 -4.91
N VAL A 732 28.04 -30.62 -4.98
CA VAL A 732 27.65 -32.00 -5.36
C VAL A 732 26.69 -32.62 -4.34
N SER A 733 26.91 -32.41 -3.04
CA SER A 733 26.02 -32.87 -1.97
C SER A 733 24.63 -32.24 -2.08
N LEU A 734 24.54 -30.91 -2.17
CA LEU A 734 23.26 -30.18 -2.30
C LEU A 734 22.50 -30.55 -3.58
N MET A 735 23.19 -30.63 -4.73
CA MET A 735 22.60 -31.13 -5.98
C MET A 735 22.01 -32.54 -5.82
N SER A 736 22.64 -33.42 -5.05
CA SER A 736 22.19 -34.80 -4.84
C SER A 736 21.11 -34.94 -3.78
N GLU A 737 21.14 -34.11 -2.72
CA GLU A 737 20.21 -34.12 -1.59
C GLU A 737 18.90 -33.42 -1.92
N GLN A 738 18.93 -32.29 -2.63
CA GLN A 738 17.76 -31.44 -2.89
C GLN A 738 17.03 -31.77 -4.21
N SER A 739 17.64 -32.57 -5.10
CA SER A 739 17.03 -32.86 -6.40
C SER A 739 15.89 -33.87 -6.34
N LEU A 740 14.75 -33.50 -6.91
CA LEU A 740 13.57 -34.34 -7.05
C LEU A 740 13.73 -35.27 -8.25
N ARG A 741 13.32 -36.53 -8.12
CA ARG A 741 13.31 -37.49 -9.23
C ARG A 741 11.98 -37.40 -9.99
N LEU A 742 12.03 -37.32 -11.32
CA LEU A 742 10.83 -37.32 -12.14
C LEU A 742 10.16 -38.70 -12.13
N VAL A 743 8.83 -38.73 -11.99
CA VAL A 743 8.04 -39.96 -11.97
C VAL A 743 8.23 -40.72 -13.29
N GLY A 744 8.59 -41.99 -13.20
CA GLY A 744 8.81 -42.85 -14.39
C GLY A 744 10.15 -42.63 -15.13
N SER A 745 11.01 -41.72 -14.68
CA SER A 745 12.35 -41.49 -15.28
C SER A 745 13.47 -41.68 -14.24
N ASP A 746 14.72 -41.80 -14.70
CA ASP A 746 15.92 -41.63 -13.88
C ASP A 746 16.37 -40.15 -13.84
N THR A 747 15.81 -39.27 -14.69
CA THR A 747 16.07 -37.82 -14.66
C THR A 747 15.69 -37.21 -13.31
N ARG A 748 16.58 -36.37 -12.77
CA ARG A 748 16.36 -35.54 -11.59
C ARG A 748 16.29 -34.06 -11.97
N VAL A 749 15.61 -33.27 -11.15
CA VAL A 749 15.45 -31.81 -11.30
C VAL A 749 15.75 -31.12 -9.98
N VAL A 750 16.35 -29.93 -10.01
CA VAL A 750 16.64 -29.11 -8.82
C VAL A 750 16.62 -27.64 -9.16
N ASP A 751 16.17 -26.80 -8.22
CA ASP A 751 16.36 -25.36 -8.31
C ASP A 751 17.74 -24.99 -7.77
N VAL A 752 18.70 -24.75 -8.67
CA VAL A 752 20.09 -24.48 -8.29
C VAL A 752 20.26 -23.16 -7.56
N VAL A 753 19.34 -22.21 -7.72
CA VAL A 753 19.42 -20.94 -7.00
C VAL A 753 18.89 -21.14 -5.58
N ARG A 754 17.64 -21.60 -5.45
CA ARG A 754 16.96 -21.74 -4.15
C ARG A 754 17.59 -22.81 -3.28
N ASP A 755 17.88 -23.98 -3.84
CA ASP A 755 18.23 -25.17 -3.05
C ASP A 755 19.74 -25.44 -3.00
N VAL A 756 20.53 -24.81 -3.87
CA VAL A 756 22.00 -25.04 -3.96
C VAL A 756 22.78 -23.76 -3.65
N PHE A 757 22.67 -22.69 -4.44
CA PHE A 757 23.55 -21.51 -4.31
C PHE A 757 23.29 -20.66 -3.06
N LYS A 758 22.02 -20.40 -2.70
CA LYS A 758 21.70 -19.69 -1.45
C LYS A 758 22.18 -20.47 -0.20
N PRO A 759 21.86 -21.78 -0.04
CA PRO A 759 22.34 -22.56 1.11
C PRO A 759 23.87 -22.77 1.14
N LEU A 760 24.52 -22.90 -0.03
CA LEU A 760 25.96 -23.08 -0.16
C LEU A 760 26.75 -21.85 0.35
N THR A 761 26.37 -20.66 -0.11
CA THR A 761 27.03 -19.40 0.28
C THR A 761 26.80 -19.08 1.75
N VAL A 762 25.56 -19.21 2.24
CA VAL A 762 25.21 -19.01 3.65
C VAL A 762 25.87 -20.05 4.54
N GLY A 763 25.86 -21.33 4.15
CA GLY A 763 26.52 -22.41 4.88
C GLY A 763 28.02 -22.17 5.08
N TRP A 764 28.69 -21.65 4.05
CA TRP A 764 30.10 -21.26 4.12
C TRP A 764 30.34 -20.09 5.08
N VAL A 765 29.67 -18.95 4.88
CA VAL A 765 29.90 -17.75 5.73
C VAL A 765 29.46 -17.97 7.17
N ALA A 766 28.36 -18.71 7.41
CA ALA A 766 27.92 -19.03 8.76
C ALA A 766 28.90 -19.98 9.47
N THR A 767 29.28 -21.09 8.84
CA THR A 767 30.00 -22.18 9.52
C THR A 767 31.52 -22.01 9.51
N GLU A 768 32.11 -21.60 8.37
CA GLU A 768 33.57 -21.55 8.19
C GLU A 768 34.16 -20.16 8.49
N VAL A 769 33.34 -19.10 8.44
CA VAL A 769 33.78 -17.71 8.72
C VAL A 769 33.32 -17.23 10.11
N ALA A 770 32.03 -17.37 10.45
CA ALA A 770 31.44 -16.74 11.62
C ALA A 770 31.15 -17.65 12.84
N GLY A 771 31.15 -18.97 12.68
CA GLY A 771 30.79 -19.92 13.75
C GLY A 771 29.29 -19.99 14.09
N ILE A 772 28.43 -19.41 13.25
CA ILE A 772 26.98 -19.39 13.44
C ILE A 772 26.43 -20.78 13.11
N GLN A 773 25.77 -21.41 14.08
CA GLN A 773 25.13 -22.72 13.89
C GLN A 773 23.80 -22.54 13.14
N LEU A 774 23.67 -23.19 11.98
CA LEU A 774 22.45 -23.21 11.19
C LEU A 774 21.54 -24.39 11.58
N THR A 775 20.23 -24.18 11.50
CA THR A 775 19.21 -25.21 11.71
C THR A 775 19.31 -26.27 10.60
N LYS A 776 19.44 -27.55 10.96
CA LYS A 776 19.47 -28.68 10.01
C LYS A 776 18.66 -29.87 10.54
N GLY A 777 17.58 -30.21 9.84
CA GLY A 777 16.66 -31.28 10.26
C GLY A 777 16.03 -30.96 11.63
N SER A 778 16.25 -31.83 12.62
CA SER A 778 15.78 -31.64 14.00
C SER A 778 16.71 -30.80 14.87
N GLN A 779 17.94 -30.48 14.41
CA GLN A 779 18.88 -29.66 15.18
C GLN A 779 18.52 -28.19 15.08
N HIS A 780 18.25 -27.56 16.24
CA HIS A 780 17.88 -26.15 16.34
C HIS A 780 19.15 -25.29 16.30
N GLY A 781 19.32 -24.50 15.23
CA GLY A 781 20.36 -23.48 15.10
C GLY A 781 19.84 -22.08 15.44
N ALA A 782 20.67 -21.07 15.22
CA ALA A 782 20.28 -19.66 15.39
C ALA A 782 19.40 -19.14 14.23
N TYR A 783 19.59 -19.70 13.03
CA TYR A 783 18.87 -19.36 11.80
C TYR A 783 18.76 -20.59 10.90
N THR A 784 17.72 -20.68 10.08
CA THR A 784 17.74 -21.50 8.86
C THR A 784 18.63 -20.85 7.79
N PRO A 785 19.09 -21.60 6.76
CA PRO A 785 19.87 -21.04 5.66
C PRO A 785 19.11 -19.96 4.87
N ALA A 786 17.78 -20.05 4.77
CA ALA A 786 16.95 -19.06 4.09
C ALA A 786 16.87 -17.74 4.90
N GLU A 787 16.47 -17.81 6.18
CA GLU A 787 16.39 -16.63 7.06
C GLU A 787 17.73 -15.86 7.12
N LEU A 788 18.87 -16.57 7.18
CA LEU A 788 20.16 -15.90 7.19
C LEU A 788 20.57 -15.36 5.80
N TYR A 789 20.13 -15.98 4.69
CA TYR A 789 20.31 -15.39 3.36
C TYR A 789 19.59 -14.05 3.28
N ASP A 790 18.33 -14.01 3.68
CA ASP A 790 17.47 -12.84 3.56
C ASP A 790 17.97 -11.70 4.44
N ILE A 791 18.33 -11.97 5.70
CA ILE A 791 18.95 -10.99 6.61
C ILE A 791 20.24 -10.39 6.02
N LEU A 792 21.12 -11.22 5.45
CA LEU A 792 22.37 -10.73 4.87
C LEU A 792 22.13 -9.94 3.58
N GLY A 793 21.13 -10.34 2.79
CA GLY A 793 20.63 -9.61 1.63
C GLY A 793 20.03 -8.25 2.00
N ASP A 794 19.23 -8.18 3.06
CA ASP A 794 18.66 -6.93 3.59
C ASP A 794 19.77 -5.93 4.00
N ILE A 795 20.79 -6.41 4.71
CA ILE A 795 21.93 -5.58 5.12
C ILE A 795 22.69 -5.07 3.89
N TYR A 796 22.91 -5.92 2.88
CA TYR A 796 23.54 -5.51 1.63
C TYR A 796 22.71 -4.46 0.89
N GLU A 797 21.42 -4.71 0.71
CA GLU A 797 20.50 -3.82 0.00
C GLU A 797 20.44 -2.45 0.67
N TYR A 798 20.35 -2.42 2.00
CA TYR A 798 20.40 -1.16 2.74
C TYR A 798 21.72 -0.43 2.53
N VAL A 799 22.88 -1.09 2.65
CA VAL A 799 24.17 -0.38 2.56
C VAL A 799 24.46 0.10 1.13
N PHE A 800 24.30 -0.77 0.13
CA PHE A 800 24.83 -0.54 -1.22
C PHE A 800 23.79 -0.13 -2.27
N LEU A 801 22.56 -0.63 -2.19
CA LEU A 801 21.56 -0.49 -3.27
C LEU A 801 20.65 0.73 -3.12
N ASN A 802 19.94 1.09 -4.18
CA ASN A 802 18.98 2.19 -4.18
C ASN A 802 17.61 1.78 -3.59
N VAL A 803 17.52 1.78 -2.26
CA VAL A 803 16.26 1.68 -1.50
C VAL A 803 15.35 2.89 -1.76
N GLU A 804 14.05 2.66 -1.98
CA GLU A 804 13.02 3.70 -2.10
C GLU A 804 12.97 4.58 -0.82
N ASP A 805 13.04 5.91 -0.97
CA ASP A 805 13.15 6.85 0.17
C ASP A 805 12.03 6.67 1.22
N SER A 806 10.82 6.28 0.81
CA SER A 806 9.68 5.98 1.67
C SER A 806 9.85 4.74 2.56
N LYS A 807 10.69 3.78 2.14
CA LYS A 807 11.01 2.56 2.89
C LYS A 807 12.23 2.74 3.79
N LEU A 808 13.10 3.71 3.47
CA LEU A 808 14.46 3.85 4.02
C LEU A 808 14.51 3.87 5.56
N VAL A 809 13.60 4.59 6.24
CA VAL A 809 13.59 4.72 7.71
C VAL A 809 13.24 3.40 8.39
N ASN A 810 12.17 2.73 7.95
CA ASN A 810 11.76 1.43 8.50
C ASN A 810 12.79 0.34 8.17
N PHE A 811 13.33 0.37 6.95
CA PHE A 811 14.34 -0.60 6.52
C PHE A 811 15.64 -0.44 7.32
N GLN A 812 16.08 0.79 7.59
CA GLN A 812 17.18 1.06 8.51
C GLN A 812 16.91 0.47 9.91
N GLN A 813 15.70 0.61 10.45
CA GLN A 813 15.35 0.07 11.78
C GLN A 813 15.36 -1.47 11.82
N LYS A 814 14.85 -2.13 10.75
CA LYS A 814 14.96 -3.58 10.56
C LYS A 814 16.43 -4.01 10.56
N VAL A 815 17.22 -3.45 9.64
CA VAL A 815 18.64 -3.79 9.46
C VAL A 815 19.47 -3.50 10.72
N GLN A 816 19.22 -2.39 11.43
CA GLN A 816 19.84 -2.09 12.73
C GLN A 816 19.60 -3.20 13.77
N LYS A 817 18.36 -3.69 13.86
CA LYS A 817 17.99 -4.79 14.78
C LYS A 817 18.70 -6.09 14.39
N ASP A 818 18.70 -6.43 13.11
CA ASP A 818 19.24 -7.69 12.61
C ASP A 818 20.78 -7.71 12.72
N VAL A 819 21.45 -6.60 12.40
CA VAL A 819 22.90 -6.41 12.65
C VAL A 819 23.23 -6.55 14.13
N LYS A 820 22.44 -5.95 15.02
CA LYS A 820 22.64 -6.06 16.47
C LYS A 820 22.48 -7.51 16.97
N GLN A 821 21.57 -8.28 16.37
CA GLN A 821 21.38 -9.70 16.67
C GLN A 821 22.57 -10.53 16.15
N LEU A 822 22.99 -10.36 14.89
CA LEU A 822 24.16 -11.03 14.31
C LEU A 822 25.44 -10.75 15.12
N LEU A 823 25.71 -9.48 15.43
CA LEU A 823 26.85 -9.08 16.25
C LEU A 823 26.80 -9.67 17.67
N SER A 824 25.63 -10.05 18.19
CA SER A 824 25.52 -10.73 19.49
C SER A 824 26.04 -12.17 19.45
N HIS A 825 25.88 -12.87 18.31
CA HIS A 825 26.42 -14.21 18.12
C HIS A 825 27.95 -14.21 17.95
N LEU A 826 28.55 -13.09 17.48
CA LEU A 826 30.00 -12.93 17.32
C LEU A 826 30.75 -12.54 18.62
N LYS A 827 30.05 -12.25 19.74
CA LYS A 827 30.64 -11.72 20.98
C LYS A 827 31.34 -12.75 21.88
N SER A 828 32.09 -13.69 21.31
CA SER A 828 33.00 -14.57 22.06
C SER A 828 34.35 -13.90 22.41
N ALA A 829 34.70 -12.78 21.76
CA ALA A 829 36.00 -12.10 21.88
C ALA A 829 36.31 -11.46 23.25
N ASP A 830 35.31 -11.24 24.12
CA ASP A 830 35.53 -10.58 25.42
C ASP A 830 36.24 -11.46 26.46
N LYS A 831 36.34 -12.78 26.25
CA LYS A 831 37.14 -13.67 27.12
C LYS A 831 38.64 -13.58 26.89
N PHE A 832 39.10 -12.89 25.84
CA PHE A 832 40.52 -12.70 25.57
C PHE A 832 41.06 -11.45 26.28
N SER A 833 41.52 -11.67 27.52
CA SER A 833 42.50 -10.83 28.19
C SER A 833 43.91 -11.23 27.74
N ILE A 834 44.77 -10.23 27.51
CA ILE A 834 46.19 -10.41 27.14
C ILE A 834 46.97 -11.23 28.19
N VAL A 835 46.46 -11.30 29.44
CA VAL A 835 47.07 -12.09 30.52
C VAL A 835 47.10 -13.60 30.23
N ASN A 836 46.11 -14.14 29.50
CA ASN A 836 46.02 -15.59 29.23
C ASN A 836 46.94 -16.06 28.08
N LEU A 837 47.62 -15.13 27.40
CA LEU A 837 48.45 -15.41 26.22
C LEU A 837 49.77 -16.12 26.58
N VAL A 838 50.17 -16.09 27.86
CA VAL A 838 51.39 -16.74 28.37
C VAL A 838 51.14 -18.17 28.86
N GLU A 839 49.96 -18.48 29.40
CA GLU A 839 49.65 -19.83 29.93
C GLU A 839 49.28 -20.85 28.83
N SER A 840 48.70 -20.42 27.70
CA SER A 840 48.34 -21.34 26.61
C SER A 840 49.53 -21.97 25.87
N ALA A 841 50.76 -21.50 26.13
CA ALA A 841 51.97 -22.03 25.51
C ALA A 841 52.35 -23.46 25.97
N PHE A 842 51.76 -23.95 27.07
CA PHE A 842 52.10 -25.25 27.70
C PHE A 842 50.98 -26.29 27.70
N SER A 843 49.89 -26.07 26.96
CA SER A 843 48.73 -26.98 26.91
C SER A 843 48.53 -27.59 25.52
N SER A 844 49.05 -28.80 25.30
CA SER A 844 48.77 -29.59 24.11
C SER A 844 47.46 -30.38 24.29
N ASN A 845 46.32 -29.86 23.82
CA ASN A 845 45.14 -30.70 23.67
C ASN A 845 44.25 -30.34 22.47
N LYS A 846 43.65 -31.38 21.87
CA LYS A 846 42.95 -31.30 20.57
C LYS A 846 41.49 -30.85 20.73
N SER A 847 41.17 -29.64 20.26
CA SER A 847 39.95 -29.27 19.49
C SER A 847 39.61 -27.78 19.60
N GLN A 848 40.51 -26.90 19.14
CA GLN A 848 40.11 -25.51 18.89
C GLN A 848 39.01 -25.44 17.84
N LYS A 849 37.89 -24.83 18.20
CA LYS A 849 36.76 -24.61 17.31
C LYS A 849 37.18 -23.72 16.14
N LYS A 850 36.61 -23.94 14.94
CA LYS A 850 37.06 -23.26 13.71
C LYS A 850 36.92 -21.73 13.79
N ASP A 851 35.82 -21.29 14.39
CA ASP A 851 35.43 -19.91 14.65
C ASP A 851 36.48 -19.09 15.42
N GLU A 852 37.26 -19.71 16.31
CA GLU A 852 38.33 -19.03 17.03
C GLU A 852 39.51 -18.65 16.12
N LYS A 853 39.70 -19.33 14.96
CA LYS A 853 40.88 -19.15 14.12
C LYS A 853 40.88 -17.85 13.32
N LEU A 854 39.77 -17.51 12.67
CA LEU A 854 39.71 -16.30 11.84
C LEU A 854 39.76 -15.04 12.69
N ILE A 855 38.99 -14.99 13.78
CA ILE A 855 38.99 -13.87 14.73
C ILE A 855 40.39 -13.66 15.32
N LYS A 856 41.05 -14.75 15.75
CA LYS A 856 42.44 -14.69 16.23
C LYS A 856 43.40 -14.20 15.14
N ARG A 857 43.25 -14.67 13.89
CA ARG A 857 44.16 -14.31 12.81
C ARG A 857 44.00 -12.87 12.33
N LEU A 858 42.78 -12.34 12.30
CA LEU A 858 42.50 -10.92 12.05
C LEU A 858 43.17 -10.03 13.10
N ALA A 859 43.12 -10.41 14.38
CA ALA A 859 43.81 -9.70 15.45
C ALA A 859 45.35 -9.79 15.33
N GLU A 860 45.90 -10.97 15.01
CA GLU A 860 47.34 -11.17 14.78
C GLU A 860 47.87 -10.35 13.59
N LEU A 861 47.04 -10.10 12.56
CA LEU A 861 47.38 -9.29 11.39
C LEU A 861 47.04 -7.79 11.56
N GLY A 862 46.68 -7.36 12.78
CA GLY A 862 46.60 -5.93 13.15
C GLY A 862 45.22 -5.28 13.08
N ILE A 863 44.13 -6.03 12.90
CA ILE A 863 42.77 -5.48 13.01
C ILE A 863 42.44 -5.21 14.49
N GLN A 864 41.93 -4.00 14.80
CA GLN A 864 41.64 -3.59 16.18
C GLN A 864 40.47 -4.40 16.77
N LYS A 865 40.51 -4.69 18.08
CA LYS A 865 39.57 -5.60 18.78
C LYS A 865 38.10 -5.18 18.63
N ASP A 866 37.84 -3.88 18.56
CA ASP A 866 36.51 -3.28 18.33
C ASP A 866 36.07 -3.28 16.86
N GLU A 867 36.99 -3.46 15.92
CA GLU A 867 36.73 -3.53 14.47
C GLU A 867 36.58 -4.96 13.94
N VAL A 868 37.11 -5.99 14.63
CA VAL A 868 37.09 -7.40 14.15
C VAL A 868 35.67 -7.90 13.85
N ASN A 869 34.69 -7.64 14.72
CA ASN A 869 33.32 -8.12 14.50
C ASN A 869 32.65 -7.43 13.30
N ASN A 870 32.96 -6.16 13.06
CA ASN A 870 32.47 -5.43 11.89
C ASN A 870 33.15 -5.94 10.60
N THR A 871 34.41 -6.37 10.68
CA THR A 871 35.13 -7.04 9.60
C THR A 871 34.53 -8.41 9.26
N VAL A 872 34.17 -9.22 10.27
CA VAL A 872 33.48 -10.50 10.05
C VAL A 872 32.08 -10.27 9.45
N LEU A 873 31.33 -9.29 9.94
CA LEU A 873 30.03 -8.90 9.38
C LEU A 873 30.15 -8.46 7.91
N ALA A 874 31.19 -7.69 7.55
CA ALA A 874 31.47 -7.33 6.17
C ALA A 874 31.67 -8.57 5.27
N ILE A 875 32.38 -9.61 5.74
CA ILE A 875 32.52 -10.87 4.98
C ILE A 875 31.17 -11.59 4.85
N LEU A 876 30.41 -11.71 5.94
CA LEU A 876 29.07 -12.32 5.93
C LEU A 876 28.16 -11.67 4.87
N VAL A 877 28.12 -10.33 4.83
CA VAL A 877 27.26 -9.55 3.92
C VAL A 877 27.77 -9.61 2.48
N GLY A 878 29.04 -9.26 2.24
CA GLY A 878 29.59 -9.16 0.88
C GLY A 878 29.85 -10.50 0.18
N ALA A 879 29.95 -11.61 0.92
CA ALA A 879 30.24 -12.92 0.34
C ALA A 879 29.06 -13.91 0.36
N SER A 880 27.86 -13.47 0.74
CA SER A 880 26.63 -14.29 0.67
C SER A 880 25.84 -14.00 -0.60
N ALA A 881 25.09 -12.91 -0.62
CA ALA A 881 24.14 -12.59 -1.67
C ALA A 881 24.80 -12.36 -3.04
N GLU A 882 25.95 -11.69 -3.10
CA GLU A 882 26.68 -11.49 -4.36
C GLU A 882 27.30 -12.76 -4.93
N LEU A 883 27.81 -13.69 -4.09
CA LEU A 883 28.31 -14.98 -4.60
C LEU A 883 27.16 -15.78 -5.22
N SER A 884 26.01 -15.82 -4.57
CA SER A 884 24.79 -16.47 -5.09
C SER A 884 24.35 -15.85 -6.42
N LEU A 885 24.32 -14.51 -6.49
CA LEU A 885 24.02 -13.75 -7.71
C LEU A 885 25.03 -14.01 -8.85
N ALA A 886 26.32 -14.06 -8.54
CA ALA A 886 27.37 -14.37 -9.52
C ALA A 886 27.27 -15.82 -10.02
N MET A 887 27.06 -16.80 -9.12
CA MET A 887 26.85 -18.22 -9.46
C MET A 887 25.64 -18.40 -10.37
N ALA A 888 24.50 -17.80 -10.04
CA ALA A 888 23.25 -17.89 -10.80
C ALA A 888 23.41 -17.36 -12.23
N ASN A 889 23.97 -16.15 -12.38
CA ASN A 889 24.17 -15.54 -13.70
C ASN A 889 25.24 -16.30 -14.52
N MET A 890 26.32 -16.75 -13.89
CA MET A 890 27.39 -17.49 -14.56
C MET A 890 26.89 -18.84 -15.07
N LEU A 891 26.18 -19.61 -14.24
CA LEU A 891 25.57 -20.88 -14.68
C LEU A 891 24.54 -20.66 -15.79
N ASN A 892 23.73 -19.60 -15.70
CA ASN A 892 22.77 -19.28 -16.77
C ASN A 892 23.47 -19.07 -18.13
N ILE A 893 24.63 -18.40 -18.18
CA ILE A 893 25.42 -18.22 -19.40
C ILE A 893 26.06 -19.55 -19.86
N CYS A 894 26.58 -20.35 -18.92
CA CYS A 894 27.19 -21.65 -19.21
C CYS A 894 26.18 -22.66 -19.79
N LEU A 895 24.92 -22.62 -19.36
CA LEU A 895 23.84 -23.50 -19.85
C LEU A 895 23.44 -23.24 -21.30
N ASP A 896 23.72 -22.04 -21.84
CA ASP A 896 23.48 -21.71 -23.25
C ASP A 896 24.69 -22.03 -24.15
N ASN A 897 25.90 -22.13 -23.56
CA ASN A 897 27.18 -22.31 -24.27
C ASN A 897 28.00 -23.49 -23.70
N VAL A 898 27.39 -24.68 -23.64
CA VAL A 898 27.76 -25.85 -22.79
C VAL A 898 29.12 -26.53 -23.09
N LYS A 899 30.06 -25.91 -23.83
CA LYS A 899 31.36 -26.54 -24.16
C LYS A 899 32.56 -25.78 -23.54
N SER A 900 33.07 -26.32 -22.43
CA SER A 900 34.32 -25.97 -21.72
C SER A 900 34.35 -24.70 -20.82
N ALA A 901 33.22 -24.28 -20.25
CA ALA A 901 33.11 -23.03 -19.50
C ALA A 901 33.60 -23.03 -18.01
N THR A 902 34.29 -24.07 -17.53
CA THR A 902 34.60 -24.26 -16.09
C THR A 902 36.04 -23.96 -15.66
N SER A 903 36.89 -23.42 -16.55
CA SER A 903 38.25 -22.99 -16.18
C SER A 903 38.26 -21.58 -15.59
N GLU A 904 39.17 -21.29 -14.65
CA GLU A 904 39.31 -19.95 -14.07
C GLU A 904 39.53 -18.86 -15.12
N ALA A 905 40.30 -19.16 -16.18
CA ALA A 905 40.53 -18.25 -17.30
C ALA A 905 39.24 -17.90 -18.04
N ARG A 906 38.37 -18.90 -18.30
CA ARG A 906 37.08 -18.66 -18.98
C ARG A 906 36.07 -17.96 -18.07
N VAL A 907 36.08 -18.27 -16.78
CA VAL A 907 35.28 -17.55 -15.76
C VAL A 907 35.65 -16.07 -15.74
N ARG A 908 36.95 -15.72 -15.71
CA ARG A 908 37.42 -14.32 -15.82
C ARG A 908 37.02 -13.67 -17.15
N GLU A 909 37.15 -14.39 -18.26
CA GLU A 909 36.77 -13.88 -19.58
C GLU A 909 35.27 -13.54 -19.65
N VAL A 910 34.40 -14.42 -19.12
CA VAL A 910 32.95 -14.16 -19.03
C VAL A 910 32.67 -12.99 -18.09
N MET A 911 33.30 -12.93 -16.91
CA MET A 911 33.16 -11.79 -15.98
C MET A 911 33.58 -10.45 -16.61
N ARG A 912 34.53 -10.46 -17.55
CA ARG A 912 35.00 -9.26 -18.27
C ARG A 912 34.13 -8.87 -19.47
N LEU A 913 33.58 -9.85 -20.20
CA LEU A 913 32.85 -9.61 -21.45
C LEU A 913 31.33 -9.47 -21.25
N GLU A 914 30.75 -10.17 -20.28
CA GLU A 914 29.30 -10.20 -20.09
C GLU A 914 28.81 -8.99 -19.30
N PRO A 915 27.95 -8.12 -19.89
CA PRO A 915 27.56 -6.86 -19.25
C PRO A 915 26.81 -7.02 -17.92
N THR A 916 26.40 -8.24 -17.57
CA THR A 916 25.82 -8.61 -16.26
C THR A 916 26.84 -8.46 -15.11
N PHE A 917 28.14 -8.64 -15.38
CA PHE A 917 29.19 -8.64 -14.34
C PHE A 917 29.91 -7.30 -14.17
N HIS A 918 29.65 -6.30 -15.02
CA HIS A 918 30.32 -4.99 -14.98
C HIS A 918 30.19 -4.26 -13.63
N GLY A 919 29.19 -4.61 -12.80
CA GLY A 919 29.08 -4.15 -11.40
C GLY A 919 29.41 -5.19 -10.34
N LEU A 920 29.47 -6.48 -10.69
CA LEU A 920 29.73 -7.57 -9.73
C LEU A 920 31.22 -7.91 -9.61
N VAL A 921 32.05 -7.50 -10.57
CA VAL A 921 33.46 -7.89 -10.66
C VAL A 921 34.32 -6.71 -11.11
N SER A 922 35.23 -6.25 -10.25
CA SER A 922 36.29 -5.33 -10.67
C SER A 922 37.35 -6.09 -11.44
N THR A 923 37.43 -5.90 -12.76
CA THR A 923 38.58 -6.32 -13.57
C THR A 923 39.53 -5.14 -13.76
N ALA A 924 40.84 -5.39 -13.87
CA ALA A 924 41.88 -4.36 -13.83
C ALA A 924 41.92 -3.40 -15.04
N ASP A 925 41.03 -3.57 -16.02
CA ASP A 925 41.07 -2.96 -17.36
C ASP A 925 40.01 -1.84 -17.57
N ASN A 926 39.32 -1.38 -16.52
CA ASN A 926 38.23 -0.38 -16.59
C ASN A 926 38.69 1.07 -16.91
N SER A 927 39.76 1.25 -17.69
CA SER A 927 40.35 2.54 -18.06
C SER A 927 39.71 3.19 -19.29
N ALA A 928 38.38 3.32 -19.31
CA ALA A 928 37.69 4.10 -20.34
C ALA A 928 37.85 5.61 -20.05
N PRO A 929 38.23 6.46 -21.03
CA PRO A 929 38.41 7.88 -20.80
C PRO A 929 37.07 8.57 -20.57
N THR A 930 36.90 9.19 -19.41
CA THR A 930 35.70 9.97 -19.06
C THR A 930 35.82 11.42 -19.56
N THR A 931 34.69 11.97 -20.00
CA THR A 931 34.55 13.40 -20.28
C THR A 931 34.54 14.19 -18.97
N GLU A 932 35.08 15.40 -18.98
CA GLU A 932 35.37 16.19 -17.77
C GLU A 932 34.14 16.45 -16.88
N GLY A 933 34.29 16.25 -15.56
CA GLY A 933 33.42 16.87 -14.56
C GLY A 933 32.49 15.95 -13.74
N GLN A 934 32.33 14.67 -14.08
CA GLN A 934 31.54 13.75 -13.24
C GLN A 934 32.42 12.94 -12.29
N VAL A 935 32.19 13.08 -10.98
CA VAL A 935 32.74 12.18 -9.96
C VAL A 935 32.09 10.81 -10.14
N GLN A 936 32.90 9.81 -10.48
CA GLN A 936 32.44 8.45 -10.71
C GLN A 936 32.13 7.79 -9.36
N GLU A 937 30.85 7.62 -9.02
CA GLU A 937 30.46 6.80 -7.86
C GLU A 937 30.98 5.37 -8.05
N GLU A 938 31.89 4.94 -7.18
CA GLU A 938 32.56 3.65 -7.29
C GLU A 938 31.59 2.49 -7.05
N ILE A 939 31.66 1.48 -7.92
CA ILE A 939 30.80 0.29 -7.86
C ILE A 939 31.42 -0.72 -6.88
N PHE A 940 30.61 -1.23 -5.94
CA PHE A 940 30.98 -2.32 -5.03
C PHE A 940 30.72 -3.69 -5.69
N SER A 941 31.53 -4.71 -5.31
CA SER A 941 31.64 -6.00 -5.97
C SER A 941 32.15 -7.07 -5.00
N VAL A 942 31.75 -8.34 -5.16
CA VAL A 942 32.26 -9.46 -4.33
C VAL A 942 33.78 -9.64 -4.38
N SER A 943 34.44 -9.23 -5.46
CA SER A 943 35.91 -9.19 -5.55
C SER A 943 36.53 -8.12 -4.63
N LYS A 944 35.79 -7.07 -4.28
CA LYS A 944 36.14 -6.11 -3.22
C LYS A 944 35.82 -6.63 -1.81
N CYS A 945 35.07 -7.72 -1.67
CA CYS A 945 34.91 -8.45 -0.40
C CYS A 945 36.07 -9.44 -0.19
N ILE A 946 36.14 -10.50 -0.99
CA ILE A 946 37.04 -11.65 -0.75
C ILE A 946 38.21 -11.78 -1.74
N GLY A 947 38.43 -10.79 -2.60
CA GLY A 947 39.47 -10.79 -3.62
C GLY A 947 39.08 -11.55 -4.90
N GLU A 948 39.44 -10.99 -6.05
CA GLU A 948 39.17 -11.60 -7.37
C GLU A 948 39.68 -13.06 -7.50
N PRO A 949 40.91 -13.44 -7.05
CA PRO A 949 41.40 -14.80 -7.21
C PRO A 949 40.50 -15.85 -6.53
N LEU A 950 40.11 -15.58 -5.29
CA LEU A 950 39.24 -16.47 -4.53
C LEU A 950 37.81 -16.50 -5.10
N THR A 951 37.27 -15.35 -5.52
CA THR A 951 35.97 -15.29 -6.21
C THR A 951 35.94 -16.17 -7.47
N VAL A 952 36.92 -16.00 -8.37
CA VAL A 952 37.01 -16.75 -9.63
C VAL A 952 37.10 -18.25 -9.38
N LYS A 953 37.89 -18.65 -8.38
CA LYS A 953 38.11 -20.04 -8.01
C LYS A 953 36.86 -20.70 -7.42
N ILE A 954 36.15 -19.99 -6.54
CA ILE A 954 34.84 -20.41 -6.00
C ILE A 954 33.83 -20.63 -7.15
N LEU A 955 33.69 -19.66 -8.06
CA LEU A 955 32.79 -19.78 -9.21
C LEU A 955 33.17 -20.96 -10.12
N SER A 956 34.47 -21.13 -10.43
CA SER A 956 34.97 -22.25 -11.24
C SER A 956 34.61 -23.61 -10.64
N GLU A 957 34.85 -23.81 -9.34
CA GLU A 957 34.55 -25.10 -8.69
C GLU A 957 33.06 -25.37 -8.53
N THR A 958 32.25 -24.37 -8.17
CA THR A 958 30.79 -24.52 -8.10
C THR A 958 30.20 -24.88 -9.47
N LEU A 959 30.62 -24.23 -10.56
CA LEU A 959 30.19 -24.59 -11.92
C LEU A 959 30.63 -26.00 -12.30
N ARG A 960 31.87 -26.39 -11.95
CA ARG A 960 32.39 -27.73 -12.22
C ARG A 960 31.59 -28.81 -11.49
N ALA A 961 31.17 -28.56 -10.25
CA ALA A 961 30.34 -29.46 -9.46
C ALA A 961 28.88 -29.57 -9.94
N VAL A 962 28.30 -28.49 -10.48
CA VAL A 962 27.01 -28.60 -11.18
C VAL A 962 27.17 -29.44 -12.45
N LEU A 963 28.12 -29.06 -13.31
CA LEU A 963 28.34 -29.67 -14.63
C LEU A 963 29.03 -31.06 -14.59
N SER A 964 29.44 -31.56 -13.42
CA SER A 964 29.94 -32.94 -13.27
C SER A 964 28.81 -33.98 -13.29
N HIS A 965 27.55 -33.57 -13.17
CA HIS A 965 26.41 -34.46 -13.31
C HIS A 965 26.13 -34.73 -14.80
N THR A 966 25.87 -35.99 -15.15
CA THR A 966 25.57 -36.39 -16.54
C THR A 966 24.26 -35.75 -17.01
N GLY A 967 24.19 -35.33 -18.28
CA GLY A 967 22.94 -34.85 -18.89
C GLY A 967 22.46 -33.46 -18.43
N VAL A 968 23.26 -32.69 -17.68
CA VAL A 968 22.88 -31.35 -17.19
C VAL A 968 22.44 -30.44 -18.31
N CYS A 969 21.19 -29.96 -18.21
CA CYS A 969 20.63 -28.93 -19.07
C CYS A 969 19.51 -28.16 -18.34
N ARG A 970 18.98 -27.10 -18.98
CA ARG A 970 17.86 -26.31 -18.44
C ARG A 970 16.63 -27.19 -18.14
N GLY A 971 15.90 -26.82 -17.10
CA GLY A 971 14.56 -27.35 -16.80
C GLY A 971 13.54 -27.03 -17.90
N PRO A 972 12.33 -27.64 -17.84
CA PRO A 972 11.30 -27.43 -18.84
C PRO A 972 10.62 -26.06 -18.72
N GLY A 973 10.36 -25.39 -19.86
CA GLY A 973 9.59 -24.14 -19.90
C GLY A 973 10.23 -22.99 -19.12
N GLU A 974 9.41 -22.14 -18.50
CA GLU A 974 9.87 -20.93 -17.81
C GLU A 974 10.71 -21.19 -16.55
N CYS A 975 10.59 -22.36 -15.90
CA CYS A 975 11.44 -22.66 -14.74
C CYS A 975 12.89 -22.96 -15.13
N GLY A 976 13.14 -23.34 -16.40
CA GLY A 976 14.48 -23.47 -16.96
C GLY A 976 15.18 -22.15 -17.31
N LYS A 977 14.49 -21.01 -17.15
CA LYS A 977 15.02 -19.66 -17.39
C LYS A 977 15.29 -18.95 -16.08
N LEU A 978 16.37 -18.16 -16.03
CA LEU A 978 16.62 -17.24 -14.93
C LEU A 978 15.77 -15.98 -15.15
N ASN A 979 14.51 -16.02 -14.71
CA ASN A 979 13.55 -14.93 -14.91
C ASN A 979 13.99 -13.68 -14.16
N ARG A 980 14.28 -12.61 -14.92
CA ARG A 980 14.91 -11.38 -14.44
C ARG A 980 14.55 -10.21 -15.36
N PHE A 981 14.41 -9.02 -14.80
CA PHE A 981 14.10 -7.79 -15.52
C PHE A 981 15.20 -6.75 -15.32
N LYS A 982 15.33 -5.79 -16.25
CA LYS A 982 16.33 -4.71 -16.09
C LYS A 982 15.88 -3.76 -14.98
N ILE A 983 16.84 -3.28 -14.20
CA ILE A 983 16.64 -2.23 -13.20
C ILE A 983 17.67 -1.12 -13.41
N ASP A 984 17.31 0.11 -13.04
CA ASP A 984 18.17 1.29 -13.14
C ASP A 984 19.01 1.42 -11.85
N ASP A 985 19.92 0.47 -11.64
CA ASP A 985 20.90 0.48 -10.55
C ASP A 985 22.30 0.17 -11.11
N LYS A 986 23.32 0.84 -10.56
CA LYS A 986 24.71 0.74 -11.03
C LYS A 986 25.43 -0.50 -10.52
N HIS A 987 24.97 -1.11 -9.43
CA HIS A 987 25.56 -2.31 -8.82
C HIS A 987 24.98 -3.58 -9.40
N ILE A 988 23.66 -3.62 -9.56
CA ILE A 988 22.92 -4.79 -10.03
C ILE A 988 22.13 -4.44 -11.29
N ARG A 989 22.44 -5.11 -12.39
CA ARG A 989 21.82 -4.85 -13.70
C ARG A 989 20.40 -5.41 -13.83
N TYR A 990 20.05 -6.35 -12.97
CA TYR A 990 18.79 -7.09 -13.03
C TYR A 990 18.15 -7.23 -11.66
N GLY A 991 16.82 -7.06 -11.64
CA GLY A 991 15.95 -7.48 -10.55
C GLY A 991 15.25 -8.78 -10.88
N TYR A 992 14.66 -9.39 -9.85
CA TYR A 992 14.02 -10.69 -9.85
C TYR A 992 12.69 -10.60 -9.08
N LEU A 993 11.87 -11.66 -9.13
CA LEU A 993 10.71 -11.82 -8.25
C LEU A 993 11.00 -12.89 -7.20
N ASP A 994 10.81 -12.60 -5.92
CA ASP A 994 11.03 -13.55 -4.81
C ASP A 994 9.90 -14.58 -4.65
N SER A 995 9.91 -15.34 -3.54
CA SER A 995 8.88 -16.35 -3.25
C SER A 995 7.48 -15.77 -3.04
N ASP A 996 7.39 -14.50 -2.64
CA ASP A 996 6.15 -13.76 -2.45
C ASP A 996 5.83 -12.88 -3.68
N LEU A 997 6.51 -13.15 -4.80
CA LEU A 997 6.44 -12.45 -6.09
C LEU A 997 6.77 -10.94 -6.00
N GLN A 998 7.62 -10.55 -5.05
CA GLN A 998 8.07 -9.17 -4.86
C GLN A 998 9.38 -8.90 -5.58
N VAL A 999 9.59 -7.63 -5.96
CA VAL A 999 10.86 -7.18 -6.54
C VAL A 999 11.98 -7.41 -5.54
N SER A 1000 12.90 -8.29 -5.91
CA SER A 1000 14.11 -8.59 -5.17
C SER A 1000 15.35 -8.29 -6.02
N PRO A 1001 16.43 -7.76 -5.43
CA PRO A 1001 17.73 -7.71 -6.08
C PRO A 1001 18.37 -9.10 -6.26
N TRP A 1002 17.83 -10.14 -5.62
CA TRP A 1002 18.43 -11.48 -5.54
C TRP A 1002 17.77 -12.49 -6.46
N PRO A 1003 18.53 -13.38 -7.12
CA PRO A 1003 17.93 -14.43 -7.93
C PRO A 1003 17.13 -15.39 -7.05
N THR A 1004 15.99 -15.85 -7.56
CA THR A 1004 15.05 -16.69 -6.80
C THR A 1004 15.07 -18.13 -7.26
N SER A 1005 15.01 -18.36 -8.57
CA SER A 1005 14.86 -19.69 -9.16
C SER A 1005 15.64 -19.85 -10.47
N LEU A 1006 16.25 -21.02 -10.63
CA LEU A 1006 16.68 -21.56 -11.92
C LEU A 1006 16.65 -23.09 -11.82
N VAL A 1007 15.73 -23.75 -12.51
CA VAL A 1007 15.64 -25.20 -12.52
C VAL A 1007 16.58 -25.78 -13.56
N VAL A 1008 17.39 -26.76 -13.16
CA VAL A 1008 18.16 -27.62 -14.06
C VAL A 1008 17.67 -29.06 -13.95
N ARG A 1009 17.91 -29.85 -15.00
CA ARG A 1009 17.66 -31.29 -15.03
C ARG A 1009 18.94 -32.03 -15.40
N PHE A 1010 19.12 -33.23 -14.85
CA PHE A 1010 20.29 -34.07 -15.06
C PHE A 1010 19.93 -35.55 -14.85
N ASP A 1011 20.80 -36.46 -15.26
CA ASP A 1011 20.60 -37.89 -15.11
C ASP A 1011 20.92 -38.32 -13.67
N GLY A 1012 19.94 -38.92 -12.99
CA GLY A 1012 20.17 -39.56 -11.70
C GLY A 1012 20.88 -40.90 -11.85
N PRO A 1013 21.40 -41.46 -10.74
CA PRO A 1013 21.88 -42.85 -10.75
C PRO A 1013 20.73 -43.77 -11.14
N ALA A 1014 20.96 -44.61 -12.15
CA ALA A 1014 20.01 -45.62 -12.59
C ALA A 1014 19.58 -46.52 -11.41
N LYS A 1015 18.32 -46.96 -11.42
CA LYS A 1015 17.83 -47.91 -10.40
C LYS A 1015 18.72 -49.16 -10.33
N GLN A 1016 19.17 -49.48 -9.12
CA GLN A 1016 19.51 -50.85 -8.73
C GLN A 1016 18.23 -51.63 -8.41
#